data_AF-A0A939X6M8-F1
#
_entry.id   AF-A0A939X6M8-F1
#
_cell.length_a   1.000
_cell.length_b   1.000
_cell.length_c   1.000
_cell.angle_alpha   90.00
_cell.angle_beta   90.00
_cell.angle_gamma   90.00
#
_symmetry.space_group_name_H-M   'P 1'
#
loop_
_entity.id
_entity.type
_entity.pdbx_description
1 polymer ?
#
loop_
_entity_poly.entity_id
_entity_poly.type
_entity_poly.pdbx_seq_one_letter_code
_entity_poly.pdbx_strand_id
1 'polypeptide(L)'
;MKKCPVCGVMMGDNVARCFMCKYDFQKAAREGEDAAREEASANIKRSEQEASARVEQKRSEEEKIIAEMKNRNQREIETLNQQLESEKLRIETEYVEIRKRALDERKQLEKELAEVREQVEIEKKRQGDLKAEKARLREEALKEAQSEREAMIAQAKKEQEAILLSAQKETEQLAVQVQKEYKDAMARRQQLLDEAQIAEAAAKDAMAHRDQAEKELKEMEKSLNEMRTDYDEARRKLEAEAEETSRKKLQEGEEAKAAAIAEGEQAKAAALAEAQQVLAEVENTKKQADSEMQAYVAEAQRIMAEVEKVQAQRQGLEEDCQRMQAALDETQHQYETVAQEKENLDVQVEALKKEAETESARILSEAQKENERILTETAAERDRMIAETQAQIESAAAQAKADLENSQKEKERVDAETAQLLGSAQQEKEKMEKEASQMMEQAKKAISDAEAEKNKLTSEARASCDIIAKQKAALESDIAKMTKEQEQSKSTFESQIAALQTDLDNAKAIIADSKIAKKLAEVEAQELILKAEKRAVALKDAALSESEKGKLQDELKKKESELAEMAKSKEELEKQLNEMQKTIKKMQDRIDNMPVGGGAVAIADGMKEYSVVVVPHLPNGEVNSERIAEILATKAAGGWRLHSMVNDEGGKLQATMGGESMSLSQSSVSIKEDRVIMIFERNVEEE
;
A
#
# COMPACT_ATOMS: atom_id res chain seq x y z
N MET A 1 43.54 -152.40 -86.16
CA MET A 1 43.27 -150.95 -86.10
C MET A 1 43.91 -150.35 -87.34
N LYS A 2 43.17 -149.57 -88.13
CA LYS A 2 43.66 -148.92 -89.35
C LYS A 2 43.60 -147.41 -89.22
N LYS A 3 44.58 -146.71 -89.79
CA LYS A 3 44.64 -145.24 -89.76
C LYS A 3 43.93 -144.68 -90.99
N CYS A 4 43.06 -143.69 -90.81
CA CYS A 4 42.43 -143.04 -91.95
C CYS A 4 43.48 -142.28 -92.77
N PRO A 5 43.61 -142.53 -94.08
CA PRO A 5 44.65 -141.94 -94.90
C PRO A 5 44.43 -140.45 -95.20
N VAL A 6 43.26 -139.88 -94.85
CA VAL A 6 42.93 -138.45 -95.08
C VAL A 6 43.13 -137.63 -93.82
N CYS A 7 42.45 -137.96 -92.72
CA CYS A 7 42.51 -137.17 -91.48
C CYS A 7 43.45 -137.74 -90.42
N GLY A 8 44.06 -138.90 -90.67
CA GLY A 8 45.03 -139.52 -89.75
C GLY A 8 44.44 -140.14 -88.48
N VAL A 9 43.12 -140.10 -88.28
CA VAL A 9 42.48 -140.68 -87.09
C VAL A 9 42.54 -142.21 -87.12
N MET A 10 42.94 -142.81 -85.99
CA MET A 10 42.96 -144.27 -85.80
C MET A 10 41.55 -144.81 -85.62
N MET A 11 41.20 -145.85 -86.38
CA MET A 11 39.87 -146.44 -86.34
C MET A 11 39.93 -147.97 -86.31
N GLY A 12 38.88 -148.60 -85.79
CA GLY A 12 38.74 -150.06 -85.81
C GLY A 12 38.70 -150.61 -87.24
N ASP A 13 39.20 -151.82 -87.44
CA ASP A 13 39.34 -152.40 -88.80
C ASP A 13 37.98 -152.58 -89.50
N ASN A 14 36.93 -152.81 -88.71
CA ASN A 14 35.55 -153.02 -89.16
C ASN A 14 34.85 -151.71 -89.60
N VAL A 15 35.49 -150.54 -89.43
CA VAL A 15 34.87 -149.25 -89.76
C VAL A 15 34.89 -149.04 -91.27
N ALA A 16 33.70 -148.95 -91.87
CA ALA A 16 33.53 -148.75 -93.31
C ALA A 16 33.80 -147.30 -93.75
N ARG A 17 33.46 -146.29 -92.91
CA ARG A 17 33.69 -144.87 -93.20
C ARG A 17 34.32 -144.12 -92.03
N CYS A 18 35.21 -143.17 -92.32
CA CYS A 18 35.78 -142.30 -91.30
C CYS A 18 34.77 -141.35 -90.69
N PHE A 19 34.69 -141.28 -89.36
CA PHE A 19 33.72 -140.40 -88.71
C PHE A 19 33.99 -138.91 -88.98
N MET A 20 35.27 -138.51 -89.01
CA MET A 20 35.70 -137.12 -89.18
C MET A 20 35.66 -136.63 -90.63
N CYS A 21 36.24 -137.39 -91.56
CA CYS A 21 36.36 -136.95 -92.96
C CYS A 21 35.43 -137.71 -93.92
N LYS A 22 34.63 -138.66 -93.41
CA LYS A 22 33.74 -139.53 -94.19
C LYS A 22 34.43 -140.39 -95.26
N TYR A 23 35.77 -140.52 -95.22
CA TYR A 23 36.54 -141.42 -96.09
C TYR A 23 36.01 -142.85 -96.05
N ASP A 24 35.56 -143.38 -97.18
CA ASP A 24 34.98 -144.71 -97.31
C ASP A 24 36.03 -145.74 -97.73
N PHE A 25 36.37 -146.63 -96.80
CA PHE A 25 37.40 -147.65 -97.00
C PHE A 25 36.92 -148.77 -97.93
N GLN A 26 35.61 -149.02 -98.02
CA GLN A 26 35.07 -150.01 -98.94
C GLN A 26 35.08 -149.48 -100.37
N LYS A 27 34.81 -148.19 -100.54
CA LYS A 27 34.90 -147.51 -101.83
C LYS A 27 36.35 -147.43 -102.32
N ALA A 28 37.28 -147.10 -101.42
CA ALA A 28 38.72 -147.12 -101.71
C ALA A 28 39.22 -148.48 -102.25
N ALA A 29 38.69 -149.60 -101.71
CA ALA A 29 39.05 -150.93 -102.16
C ALA A 29 38.46 -151.31 -103.54
N ARG A 30 37.38 -150.64 -103.99
CA ARG A 30 36.70 -150.94 -105.26
C ARG A 30 37.09 -149.99 -106.40
N GLU A 31 37.25 -148.71 -106.10
CA GLU A 31 37.41 -147.63 -107.09
C GLU A 31 38.80 -146.98 -107.03
N GLY A 32 39.67 -147.43 -106.11
CA GLY A 32 41.00 -146.89 -105.85
C GLY A 32 41.02 -145.90 -104.68
N GLU A 33 42.14 -145.85 -103.95
CA GLU A 33 42.26 -144.99 -102.75
C GLU A 33 42.10 -143.50 -103.05
N ASP A 34 42.50 -143.06 -104.25
CA ASP A 34 42.50 -141.65 -104.65
C ASP A 34 41.08 -141.10 -104.80
N ALA A 35 40.15 -141.86 -105.40
CA ALA A 35 38.76 -141.45 -105.56
C ALA A 35 38.06 -141.26 -104.20
N ALA A 36 38.31 -142.18 -103.26
CA ALA A 36 37.79 -142.06 -101.90
C ALA A 36 38.42 -140.89 -101.11
N ARG A 37 39.69 -140.54 -101.41
CA ARG A 37 40.40 -139.43 -100.74
C ARG A 37 39.83 -138.10 -101.20
N GLU A 38 39.56 -137.98 -102.49
CA GLU A 38 39.02 -136.77 -103.09
C GLU A 38 37.63 -136.43 -102.54
N GLU A 39 36.74 -137.41 -102.44
CA GLU A 39 35.39 -137.24 -101.86
C GLU A 39 35.44 -136.85 -100.37
N ALA A 40 36.33 -137.47 -99.60
CA ALA A 40 36.53 -137.12 -98.20
C ALA A 40 37.07 -135.69 -98.02
N SER A 41 38.01 -135.29 -98.88
CA SER A 41 38.55 -133.93 -98.88
C SER A 41 37.51 -132.89 -99.29
N ALA A 42 36.62 -133.23 -100.23
CA ALA A 42 35.51 -132.38 -100.64
C ALA A 42 34.48 -132.19 -99.51
N ASN A 43 34.19 -133.23 -98.73
CA ASN A 43 33.31 -133.13 -97.57
C ASN A 43 33.90 -132.28 -96.44
N ILE A 44 35.21 -132.38 -96.17
CA ILE A 44 35.87 -131.47 -95.20
C ILE A 44 35.74 -130.02 -95.68
N LYS A 45 36.07 -129.74 -96.94
CA LYS A 45 35.96 -128.38 -97.51
C LYS A 45 34.53 -127.83 -97.44
N ARG A 46 33.52 -128.66 -97.72
CA ARG A 46 32.10 -128.26 -97.60
C ARG A 46 31.72 -127.95 -96.15
N SER A 47 32.14 -128.79 -95.19
CA SER A 47 31.87 -128.55 -93.77
C SER A 47 32.59 -127.32 -93.21
N GLU A 48 33.82 -127.03 -93.67
CA GLU A 48 34.56 -125.83 -93.30
C GLU A 48 33.91 -124.57 -93.88
N GLN A 49 33.42 -124.62 -95.12
CA GLN A 49 32.67 -123.53 -95.74
C GLN A 49 31.32 -123.25 -95.04
N GLU A 50 30.61 -124.29 -94.61
CA GLU A 50 29.36 -124.11 -93.84
C GLU A 50 29.62 -123.55 -92.44
N ALA A 51 30.73 -123.94 -91.78
CA ALA A 51 31.10 -123.41 -90.48
C ALA A 51 31.56 -121.95 -90.55
N SER A 52 32.35 -121.58 -91.57
CA SER A 52 32.77 -120.19 -91.78
C SER A 52 31.57 -119.29 -92.10
N ALA A 53 30.63 -119.74 -92.95
CA ALA A 53 29.41 -118.99 -93.25
C ALA A 53 28.55 -118.72 -92.00
N ARG A 54 28.45 -119.68 -91.06
CA ARG A 54 27.72 -119.48 -89.79
C ARG A 54 28.42 -118.49 -88.86
N VAL A 55 29.75 -118.46 -88.83
CA VAL A 55 30.52 -117.50 -88.02
C VAL A 55 30.42 -116.09 -88.62
N GLU A 56 30.50 -115.97 -89.94
CA GLU A 56 30.32 -114.71 -90.66
C GLU A 56 28.91 -114.13 -90.42
N GLN A 57 27.87 -114.97 -90.48
CA GLN A 57 26.50 -114.56 -90.23
C GLN A 57 26.33 -114.04 -88.78
N LYS A 58 26.85 -114.76 -87.78
CA LYS A 58 26.81 -114.32 -86.37
C LYS A 58 27.57 -113.01 -86.14
N ARG A 59 28.75 -112.85 -86.75
CA ARG A 59 29.49 -111.58 -86.67
C ARG A 59 28.70 -110.42 -87.28
N SER A 60 28.06 -110.63 -88.42
CA SER A 60 27.23 -109.61 -89.06
C SER A 60 25.99 -109.23 -88.23
N GLU A 61 25.41 -110.17 -87.49
CA GLU A 61 24.28 -109.94 -86.59
C GLU A 61 24.73 -109.21 -85.31
N GLU A 62 25.85 -109.60 -84.71
CA GLU A 62 26.44 -108.92 -83.54
C GLU A 62 26.88 -107.49 -83.89
N GLU A 63 27.50 -107.27 -85.05
CA GLU A 63 27.87 -105.93 -85.52
C GLU A 63 26.64 -105.04 -85.76
N LYS A 64 25.54 -105.59 -86.26
CA LYS A 64 24.26 -104.86 -86.38
C LYS A 64 23.71 -104.45 -85.01
N ILE A 65 23.70 -105.35 -84.03
CA ILE A 65 23.22 -105.04 -82.67
C ILE A 65 24.08 -103.97 -82.01
N ILE A 66 25.42 -104.05 -82.15
CA ILE A 66 26.34 -103.04 -81.63
C ILE A 66 26.12 -101.69 -82.33
N ALA A 67 25.90 -101.67 -83.64
CA ALA A 67 25.60 -100.46 -84.38
C ALA A 67 24.26 -99.83 -83.97
N GLU A 68 23.22 -100.64 -83.74
CA GLU A 68 21.92 -100.18 -83.24
C GLU A 68 22.01 -99.60 -81.82
N MET A 69 22.74 -100.27 -80.91
CA MET A 69 23.00 -99.76 -79.56
C MET A 69 23.80 -98.44 -79.59
N LYS A 70 24.83 -98.34 -80.44
CA LYS A 70 25.57 -97.08 -80.62
C LYS A 70 24.67 -95.97 -81.13
N ASN A 71 23.82 -96.24 -82.13
CA ASN A 71 22.89 -95.25 -82.67
C ASN A 71 21.84 -94.81 -81.64
N ARG A 72 21.36 -95.73 -80.79
CA ARG A 72 20.45 -95.40 -79.69
C ARG A 72 21.12 -94.51 -78.65
N ASN A 73 22.29 -94.91 -78.16
CA ASN A 73 23.05 -94.12 -77.19
C ASN A 73 23.41 -92.73 -77.75
N GLN A 74 23.76 -92.66 -79.03
CA GLN A 74 24.05 -91.39 -79.71
C GLN A 74 22.84 -90.45 -79.70
N ARG A 75 21.64 -90.96 -80.02
CA ARG A 75 20.40 -90.17 -79.95
C ARG A 75 20.04 -89.73 -78.54
N GLU A 76 20.25 -90.59 -77.55
CA GLU A 76 20.03 -90.26 -76.14
C GLU A 76 21.00 -89.16 -75.67
N ILE A 77 22.28 -89.24 -76.05
CA ILE A 77 23.27 -88.19 -75.78
C ILE A 77 22.88 -86.87 -76.46
N GLU A 78 22.45 -86.90 -77.72
CA GLU A 78 22.02 -85.71 -78.44
C GLU A 78 20.78 -85.06 -77.78
N THR A 79 19.84 -85.87 -77.30
CA THR A 79 18.64 -85.39 -76.59
C THR A 79 19.00 -84.74 -75.25
N LEU A 80 19.89 -85.38 -74.47
CA LEU A 80 20.36 -84.83 -73.19
C LEU A 80 21.15 -83.53 -73.39
N ASN A 81 21.99 -83.45 -74.43
CA ASN A 81 22.71 -82.22 -74.76
C ASN A 81 21.75 -81.09 -75.16
N GLN A 82 20.69 -81.38 -75.92
CA GLN A 82 19.67 -80.38 -76.24
C GLN A 82 18.93 -79.89 -74.99
N GLN A 83 18.59 -80.79 -74.07
CA GLN A 83 17.97 -80.41 -72.79
C GLN A 83 18.91 -79.53 -71.96
N LEU A 84 20.19 -79.92 -71.85
CA LEU A 84 21.20 -79.16 -71.12
C LEU A 84 21.37 -77.75 -71.69
N GLU A 85 21.48 -77.60 -73.01
CA GLU A 85 21.58 -76.28 -73.65
C GLU A 85 20.31 -75.45 -73.46
N SER A 86 19.12 -76.06 -73.47
CA SER A 86 17.87 -75.35 -73.20
C SER A 86 17.76 -74.83 -71.76
N GLU A 87 18.19 -75.64 -70.78
CA GLU A 87 18.23 -75.24 -69.36
C GLU A 87 19.30 -74.19 -69.11
N LYS A 88 20.46 -74.32 -69.75
CA LYS A 88 21.52 -73.30 -69.69
C LYS A 88 21.02 -71.96 -70.23
N LEU A 89 20.32 -71.96 -71.37
CA LEU A 89 19.73 -70.74 -71.92
C LEU A 89 18.65 -70.16 -70.99
N ARG A 90 17.83 -71.01 -70.35
CA ARG A 90 16.83 -70.58 -69.37
C ARG A 90 17.49 -69.89 -68.18
N ILE A 91 18.49 -70.52 -67.57
CA ILE A 91 19.23 -69.99 -66.42
C ILE A 91 19.95 -68.68 -66.78
N GLU A 92 20.59 -68.62 -67.95
CA GLU A 92 21.22 -67.38 -68.43
C GLU A 92 20.20 -66.25 -68.61
N THR A 93 19.00 -66.57 -69.12
CA THR A 93 17.91 -65.59 -69.28
C THR A 93 17.40 -65.11 -67.92
N GLU A 94 17.12 -66.03 -66.99
CA GLU A 94 16.68 -65.72 -65.62
C GLU A 94 17.72 -64.89 -64.86
N TYR A 95 19.00 -65.20 -65.00
CA TYR A 95 20.08 -64.44 -64.40
C TYR A 95 20.16 -63.00 -64.94
N VAL A 96 19.99 -62.82 -66.26
CA VAL A 96 19.94 -61.48 -66.87
C VAL A 96 18.73 -60.70 -66.38
N GLU A 97 17.57 -61.33 -66.24
CA GLU A 97 16.36 -60.67 -65.71
C GLU A 97 16.52 -60.25 -64.26
N ILE A 98 17.05 -61.13 -63.40
CA ILE A 98 17.31 -60.81 -61.98
C ILE A 98 18.29 -59.64 -61.88
N ARG A 99 19.37 -59.67 -62.68
CA ARG A 99 20.36 -58.59 -62.70
C ARG A 99 19.78 -57.28 -63.21
N LYS A 100 18.86 -57.34 -64.19
CA LYS A 100 18.14 -56.16 -64.69
C LYS A 100 17.21 -55.58 -63.61
N ARG A 101 16.40 -56.41 -62.93
CA ARG A 101 15.54 -55.98 -61.82
C ARG A 101 16.34 -55.34 -60.69
N ALA A 102 17.45 -55.95 -60.29
CA ALA A 102 18.33 -55.40 -59.26
C ALA A 102 18.93 -54.03 -59.67
N LEU A 103 19.26 -53.83 -60.94
CA LEU A 103 19.74 -52.54 -61.45
C LEU A 103 18.63 -51.49 -61.50
N ASP A 104 17.41 -51.88 -61.85
CA ASP A 104 16.25 -50.97 -61.89
C ASP A 104 15.82 -50.55 -60.47
N GLU A 105 15.80 -51.49 -59.51
CA GLU A 105 15.60 -51.20 -58.08
C GLU A 105 16.68 -50.27 -57.54
N ARG A 106 17.95 -50.50 -57.87
CA ARG A 106 19.04 -49.62 -57.43
C ARG A 106 18.88 -48.20 -57.99
N LYS A 107 18.49 -48.05 -59.26
CA LYS A 107 18.20 -46.74 -59.85
C LYS A 107 17.00 -46.06 -59.19
N GLN A 108 15.98 -46.82 -58.81
CA GLN A 108 14.81 -46.29 -58.13
C GLN A 108 15.17 -45.79 -56.72
N LEU A 109 15.93 -46.59 -55.97
CA LEU A 109 16.46 -46.17 -54.67
C LEU A 109 17.41 -44.97 -54.76
N GLU A 110 18.28 -44.91 -55.78
CA GLU A 110 19.13 -43.73 -56.04
C GLU A 110 18.30 -42.47 -56.31
N LYS A 111 17.16 -42.61 -57.01
CA LYS A 111 16.23 -41.50 -57.28
C LYS A 111 15.51 -41.06 -56.00
N GLU A 112 14.99 -41.98 -55.21
CA GLU A 112 14.35 -41.69 -53.91
C GLU A 112 15.34 -41.03 -52.94
N LEU A 113 16.59 -41.49 -52.90
CA LEU A 113 17.66 -40.85 -52.12
C LEU A 113 17.94 -39.42 -52.57
N ALA A 114 17.89 -39.15 -53.87
CA ALA A 114 18.06 -37.79 -54.41
C ALA A 114 16.90 -36.88 -53.99
N GLU A 115 15.66 -37.36 -54.08
CA GLU A 115 14.45 -36.63 -53.66
C GLU A 115 14.47 -36.34 -52.15
N VAL A 116 14.87 -37.30 -51.32
CA VAL A 116 15.03 -37.10 -49.87
C VAL A 116 16.12 -36.08 -49.56
N ARG A 117 17.26 -36.12 -50.26
CA ARG A 117 18.34 -35.12 -50.10
C ARG A 117 17.85 -33.71 -50.47
N GLU A 118 17.06 -33.58 -51.53
CA GLU A 118 16.48 -32.30 -51.93
C GLU A 118 15.48 -31.79 -50.88
N GLN A 119 14.61 -32.64 -50.35
CA GLN A 119 13.70 -32.27 -49.26
C GLN A 119 14.45 -31.82 -47.99
N VAL A 120 15.53 -32.50 -47.62
CA VAL A 120 16.37 -32.10 -46.47
C VAL A 120 17.01 -30.73 -46.70
N GLU A 121 17.47 -30.41 -47.91
CA GLU A 121 18.02 -29.09 -48.21
C GLU A 121 16.94 -27.99 -48.21
N ILE A 122 15.71 -28.29 -48.66
CA ILE A 122 14.57 -27.36 -48.58
C ILE A 122 14.22 -27.08 -47.11
N GLU A 123 14.11 -28.11 -46.27
CA GLU A 123 13.79 -27.94 -44.85
C GLU A 123 14.93 -27.25 -44.06
N LYS A 124 16.20 -27.50 -44.42
CA LYS A 124 17.32 -26.72 -43.86
C LYS A 124 17.22 -25.24 -44.19
N LYS A 125 16.89 -24.89 -45.43
CA LYS A 125 16.67 -23.49 -45.83
C LYS A 125 15.49 -22.88 -45.05
N ARG A 126 14.38 -23.61 -44.96
CA ARG A 126 13.20 -23.18 -44.19
C ARG A 126 13.50 -22.97 -42.71
N GLN A 127 14.28 -23.85 -42.09
CA GLN A 127 14.76 -23.66 -40.71
C GLN A 127 15.70 -22.45 -40.59
N GLY A 128 16.55 -22.20 -41.58
CA GLY A 128 17.39 -21.01 -41.66
C GLY A 128 16.56 -19.73 -41.70
N ASP A 129 15.56 -19.69 -42.57
CA ASP A 129 14.66 -18.55 -42.75
C ASP A 129 13.83 -18.29 -41.49
N LEU A 130 13.25 -19.32 -40.88
CA LEU A 130 12.51 -19.21 -39.60
C LEU A 130 13.41 -18.72 -38.45
N LYS A 131 14.68 -19.14 -38.41
CA LYS A 131 15.64 -18.64 -37.41
C LYS A 131 15.96 -17.17 -37.64
N ALA A 132 16.14 -16.74 -38.90
CA ALA A 132 16.39 -15.35 -39.24
C ALA A 132 15.17 -14.46 -38.94
N GLU A 133 13.96 -14.93 -39.24
CA GLU A 133 12.70 -14.24 -38.93
C GLU A 133 12.50 -14.11 -37.43
N LYS A 134 12.71 -15.19 -36.66
CA LYS A 134 12.65 -15.15 -35.19
C LYS A 134 13.69 -14.22 -34.58
N ALA A 135 14.88 -14.12 -35.17
CA ALA A 135 15.90 -13.17 -34.73
C ALA A 135 15.46 -11.71 -35.00
N ARG A 136 14.89 -11.42 -36.18
CA ARG A 136 14.32 -10.11 -36.50
C ARG A 136 13.19 -9.72 -35.55
N LEU A 137 12.23 -10.61 -35.31
CA LEU A 137 11.11 -10.35 -34.39
C LEU A 137 11.58 -10.07 -32.97
N ARG A 138 12.62 -10.76 -32.50
CA ARG A 138 13.24 -10.48 -31.19
C ARG A 138 13.93 -9.12 -31.16
N GLU A 139 14.61 -8.74 -32.24
CA GLU A 139 15.29 -7.44 -32.33
C GLU A 139 14.26 -6.29 -32.41
N GLU A 140 13.19 -6.44 -33.18
CA GLU A 140 12.07 -5.49 -33.25
C GLU A 140 11.37 -5.35 -31.88
N ALA A 141 11.07 -6.46 -31.20
CA ALA A 141 10.48 -6.44 -29.86
C ALA A 141 11.40 -5.79 -28.81
N LEU A 142 12.72 -6.00 -28.91
CA LEU A 142 13.69 -5.33 -28.03
C LEU A 142 13.77 -3.82 -28.28
N LYS A 143 13.70 -3.39 -29.54
CA LYS A 143 13.66 -1.97 -29.91
C LYS A 143 12.37 -1.31 -29.44
N GLU A 144 11.23 -1.98 -29.58
CA GLU A 144 9.93 -1.50 -29.11
C GLU A 144 9.94 -1.35 -27.58
N ALA A 145 10.36 -2.40 -26.85
CA ALA A 145 10.49 -2.35 -25.39
C ALA A 145 11.48 -1.27 -24.90
N GLN A 146 12.57 -1.03 -25.63
CA GLN A 146 13.49 0.08 -25.33
C GLN A 146 12.81 1.43 -25.53
N SER A 147 12.08 1.62 -26.64
CA SER A 147 11.36 2.86 -26.93
C SER A 147 10.27 3.16 -25.89
N GLU A 148 9.52 2.14 -25.45
CA GLU A 148 8.51 2.28 -24.40
C GLU A 148 9.15 2.65 -23.05
N ARG A 149 10.28 2.03 -22.72
CA ARG A 149 11.02 2.35 -21.49
C ARG A 149 11.55 3.78 -21.52
N GLU A 150 12.08 4.24 -22.65
CA GLU A 150 12.54 5.62 -22.82
C GLU A 150 11.38 6.62 -22.74
N ALA A 151 10.22 6.30 -23.32
CA ALA A 151 9.02 7.12 -23.20
C ALA A 151 8.53 7.23 -21.74
N MET A 152 8.52 6.11 -21.00
CA MET A 152 8.19 6.10 -19.57
C MET A 152 9.18 6.94 -18.74
N ILE A 153 10.48 6.83 -19.01
CA ILE A 153 11.50 7.64 -18.33
C ILE A 153 11.31 9.14 -18.65
N ALA A 154 11.00 9.49 -19.90
CA ALA A 154 10.74 10.87 -20.30
C ALA A 154 9.49 11.44 -19.62
N GLN A 155 8.42 10.65 -19.53
CA GLN A 155 7.20 11.04 -18.82
C GLN A 155 7.46 11.22 -17.31
N ALA A 156 8.15 10.28 -16.68
CA ALA A 156 8.51 10.37 -15.27
C ALA A 156 9.36 11.61 -14.95
N LYS A 157 10.31 11.95 -15.83
CA LYS A 157 11.08 13.20 -15.69
C LYS A 157 10.21 14.45 -15.81
N LYS A 158 9.27 14.46 -16.76
CA LYS A 158 8.33 15.59 -16.95
C LYS A 158 7.42 15.77 -15.74
N GLU A 159 6.94 14.67 -15.16
CA GLU A 159 6.15 14.70 -13.92
C GLU A 159 7.00 15.17 -12.72
N GLN A 160 8.25 14.69 -12.62
CA GLN A 160 9.17 15.13 -11.57
C GLN A 160 9.48 16.63 -11.66
N GLU A 161 9.71 17.16 -12.88
CA GLU A 161 9.89 18.60 -13.12
C GLU A 161 8.62 19.39 -12.77
N ALA A 162 7.43 18.89 -13.11
CA ALA A 162 6.17 19.53 -12.76
C ALA A 162 5.95 19.60 -11.23
N ILE A 163 6.28 18.54 -10.50
CA ILE A 163 6.23 18.49 -9.03
C ILE A 163 7.23 19.49 -8.43
N LEU A 164 8.45 19.56 -8.96
CA LEU A 164 9.46 20.53 -8.50
C LEU A 164 9.01 21.97 -8.74
N LEU A 165 8.41 22.27 -9.89
CA LEU A 165 7.85 23.59 -10.21
C LEU A 165 6.67 23.94 -9.30
N SER A 166 5.78 22.99 -9.01
CA SER A 166 4.67 23.15 -8.06
C SER A 166 5.21 23.48 -6.67
N ALA A 167 6.16 22.68 -6.18
CA ALA A 167 6.78 22.88 -4.88
C ALA A 167 7.51 24.22 -4.79
N GLN A 168 8.23 24.63 -5.84
CA GLN A 168 8.87 25.95 -5.90
C GLN A 168 7.83 27.08 -5.80
N LYS A 169 6.74 27.00 -6.56
CA LYS A 169 5.67 28.00 -6.54
C LYS A 169 4.99 28.09 -5.18
N GLU A 170 4.73 26.96 -4.53
CA GLU A 170 4.19 26.91 -3.18
C GLU A 170 5.17 27.50 -2.15
N THR A 171 6.47 27.20 -2.26
CA THR A 171 7.49 27.80 -1.38
C THR A 171 7.64 29.31 -1.59
N GLU A 172 7.52 29.79 -2.83
CA GLU A 172 7.54 31.23 -3.13
C GLU A 172 6.29 31.92 -2.56
N GLN A 173 5.11 31.30 -2.68
CA GLN A 173 3.87 31.82 -2.09
C GLN A 173 3.95 31.87 -0.56
N LEU A 174 4.47 30.82 0.08
CA LEU A 174 4.73 30.82 1.52
C LEU A 174 5.74 31.89 1.91
N ALA A 175 6.83 32.07 1.15
CA ALA A 175 7.81 33.11 1.43
C ALA A 175 7.22 34.52 1.35
N VAL A 176 6.34 34.78 0.37
CA VAL A 176 5.61 36.05 0.26
C VAL A 176 4.64 36.24 1.42
N GLN A 177 3.94 35.19 1.84
CA GLN A 177 3.02 35.24 2.98
C GLN A 177 3.77 35.51 4.29
N VAL A 178 4.88 34.83 4.53
CA VAL A 178 5.75 35.04 5.70
C VAL A 178 6.33 36.46 5.69
N GLN A 179 6.76 36.99 4.54
CA GLN A 179 7.21 38.39 4.45
C GLN A 179 6.08 39.40 4.76
N LYS A 180 4.85 39.11 4.34
CA LYS A 180 3.69 39.95 4.65
C LYS A 180 3.38 39.92 6.14
N GLU A 181 3.28 38.73 6.73
CA GLU A 181 3.05 38.56 8.17
C GLU A 181 4.17 39.19 9.01
N TYR A 182 5.42 39.09 8.56
CA TYR A 182 6.55 39.75 9.21
C TYR A 182 6.44 41.28 9.15
N LYS A 183 6.05 41.85 8.00
CA LYS A 183 5.82 43.30 7.86
C LYS A 183 4.67 43.77 8.74
N ASP A 184 3.57 43.02 8.78
CA ASP A 184 2.39 43.33 9.59
C ASP A 184 2.71 43.23 11.10
N ALA A 185 3.49 42.23 11.51
CA ALA A 185 3.99 42.08 12.88
C ALA A 185 4.93 43.22 13.28
N MET A 186 5.82 43.65 12.38
CA MET A 186 6.70 44.80 12.62
C MET A 186 5.92 46.12 12.69
N ALA A 187 4.88 46.30 11.87
CA ALA A 187 3.98 47.45 11.94
C ALA A 187 3.20 47.49 13.27
N ARG A 188 2.65 46.36 13.71
CA ARG A 188 2.00 46.25 15.04
C ARG A 188 2.98 46.53 16.18
N ARG A 189 4.21 46.04 16.08
CA ARG A 189 5.26 46.34 17.08
C ARG A 189 5.55 47.84 17.14
N GLN A 190 5.61 48.52 16.01
CA GLN A 190 5.82 49.97 15.97
C GLN A 190 4.64 50.73 16.60
N GLN A 191 3.39 50.34 16.28
CA GLN A 191 2.21 50.93 16.91
C GLN A 191 2.22 50.79 18.43
N LEU A 192 2.56 49.60 18.95
CA LEU A 192 2.68 49.39 20.40
C LEU A 192 3.79 50.23 21.04
N LEU A 193 4.89 50.47 20.32
CA LEU A 193 5.97 51.35 20.81
C LEU A 193 5.51 52.82 20.83
N ASP A 194 4.78 53.26 19.82
CA ASP A 194 4.25 54.62 19.75
C ASP A 194 3.19 54.85 20.84
N GLU A 195 2.30 53.88 21.08
CA GLU A 195 1.32 53.89 22.18
C GLU A 195 2.01 53.92 23.55
N ALA A 196 3.07 53.12 23.74
CA ALA A 196 3.85 53.14 24.97
C ALA A 196 4.55 54.49 25.22
N GLN A 197 5.04 55.15 24.16
CA GLN A 197 5.63 56.49 24.27
C GLN A 197 4.59 57.55 24.62
N ILE A 198 3.38 57.47 24.06
CA ILE A 198 2.27 58.36 24.40
C ILE A 198 1.86 58.15 25.87
N ALA A 199 1.76 56.90 26.33
CA ALA A 199 1.46 56.59 27.72
C ALA A 199 2.55 57.07 28.68
N GLU A 200 3.83 56.96 28.32
CA GLU A 200 4.95 57.46 29.12
C GLU A 200 4.94 59.00 29.21
N ALA A 201 4.63 59.70 28.11
CA ALA A 201 4.48 61.14 28.10
C ALA A 201 3.31 61.59 28.99
N ALA A 202 2.15 60.94 28.87
CA ALA A 202 0.98 61.21 29.71
C ALA A 202 1.26 60.95 31.19
N ALA A 203 2.02 59.90 31.53
CA ALA A 203 2.44 59.62 32.90
C ALA A 203 3.39 60.69 33.46
N LYS A 204 4.32 61.21 32.63
CA LYS A 204 5.20 62.32 33.01
C LYS A 204 4.43 63.62 33.24
N ASP A 205 3.47 63.94 32.38
CA ASP A 205 2.61 65.12 32.56
C ASP A 205 1.73 65.00 33.81
N ALA A 206 1.16 63.82 34.08
CA ALA A 206 0.40 63.57 35.29
C ALA A 206 1.26 63.69 36.57
N MET A 207 2.51 63.23 36.54
CA MET A 207 3.46 63.42 37.64
C MET A 207 3.80 64.90 37.83
N ALA A 208 4.01 65.67 36.76
CA ALA A 208 4.26 67.11 36.84
C ALA A 208 3.06 67.87 37.44
N HIS A 209 1.83 67.52 37.04
CA HIS A 209 0.62 68.10 37.63
C HIS A 209 0.46 67.76 39.11
N ARG A 210 0.77 66.52 39.52
CA ARG A 210 0.75 66.13 40.94
C ARG A 210 1.78 66.92 41.75
N ASP A 211 3.01 67.04 41.25
CA ASP A 211 4.08 67.76 41.93
C ASP A 211 3.80 69.27 42.02
N GLN A 212 3.07 69.84 41.06
CA GLN A 212 2.59 71.23 41.11
C GLN A 212 1.44 71.40 42.12
N ALA A 213 0.46 70.50 42.12
CA ALA A 213 -0.62 70.51 43.11
C ALA A 213 -0.10 70.34 44.56
N GLU A 214 0.96 69.55 44.77
CA GLU A 214 1.60 69.40 46.08
C GLU A 214 2.30 70.69 46.54
N LYS A 215 2.88 71.47 45.62
CA LYS A 215 3.45 72.79 45.93
C LYS A 215 2.36 73.79 46.31
N GLU A 216 1.27 73.84 45.55
CA GLU A 216 0.13 74.70 45.83
C GLU A 216 -0.53 74.34 47.18
N LEU A 217 -0.63 73.05 47.52
CA LEU A 217 -1.07 72.60 48.84
C LEU A 217 -0.15 73.08 49.97
N LYS A 218 1.18 72.99 49.79
CA LYS A 218 2.14 73.48 50.79
C LYS A 218 2.10 75.00 50.96
N GLU A 219 1.86 75.75 49.90
CA GLU A 219 1.65 77.21 49.98
C GLU A 219 0.33 77.56 50.68
N MET A 220 -0.75 76.83 50.37
CA MET A 220 -2.03 76.97 51.04
C MET A 220 -1.96 76.61 52.53
N GLU A 221 -1.24 75.55 52.89
CA GLU A 221 -0.98 75.17 54.29
C GLU A 221 -0.15 76.22 55.03
N LYS A 222 0.83 76.82 54.35
CA LYS A 222 1.62 77.92 54.93
C LYS A 222 0.75 79.15 55.18
N SER A 223 -0.10 79.52 54.21
CA SER A 223 -1.06 80.62 54.35
C SER A 223 -2.10 80.35 55.44
N LEU A 224 -2.61 79.12 55.56
CA LEU A 224 -3.51 78.71 56.63
C LEU A 224 -2.86 78.77 58.01
N ASN A 225 -1.59 78.37 58.11
CA ASN A 225 -0.85 78.47 59.37
C ASN A 225 -0.56 79.92 59.76
N GLU A 226 -0.25 80.79 58.80
CA GLU A 226 -0.09 82.23 59.01
C GLU A 226 -1.41 82.88 59.48
N MET A 227 -2.53 82.56 58.80
CA MET A 227 -3.87 82.99 59.22
C MET A 227 -4.25 82.46 60.61
N ARG A 228 -3.82 81.25 60.97
CA ARG A 228 -4.06 80.67 62.30
C ARG A 228 -3.24 81.36 63.38
N THR A 229 -1.98 81.69 63.11
CA THR A 229 -1.16 82.48 64.05
C THR A 229 -1.72 83.89 64.22
N ASP A 230 -2.18 84.52 63.14
CA ASP A 230 -2.80 85.85 63.19
C ASP A 230 -4.13 85.82 63.97
N TYR A 231 -4.92 84.75 63.81
CA TYR A 231 -6.14 84.52 64.57
C TYR A 231 -5.85 84.31 66.07
N ASP A 232 -4.86 83.49 66.41
CA ASP A 232 -4.47 83.23 67.81
C ASP A 232 -3.85 84.47 68.47
N GLU A 233 -3.13 85.32 67.73
CA GLU A 233 -2.64 86.62 68.20
C GLU A 233 -3.77 87.64 68.39
N ALA A 234 -4.72 87.71 67.46
CA ALA A 234 -5.91 88.55 67.60
C ALA A 234 -6.77 88.11 68.79
N ARG A 235 -6.90 86.81 69.01
CA ARG A 235 -7.59 86.23 70.16
C ARG A 235 -6.89 86.56 71.48
N ARG A 236 -5.56 86.48 71.56
CA ARG A 236 -4.81 86.88 72.76
C ARG A 236 -4.91 88.37 73.06
N LYS A 237 -4.95 89.22 72.03
CA LYS A 237 -5.20 90.67 72.20
C LYS A 237 -6.61 90.95 72.72
N LEU A 238 -7.63 90.25 72.20
CA LEU A 238 -9.01 90.35 72.67
C LEU A 238 -9.21 89.78 74.10
N GLU A 239 -8.51 88.70 74.47
CA GLU A 239 -8.54 88.16 75.83
C GLU A 239 -7.81 89.08 76.84
N ALA A 240 -6.69 89.70 76.44
CA ALA A 240 -5.99 90.70 77.26
C ALA A 240 -6.80 92.01 77.43
N GLU A 241 -7.47 92.47 76.37
CA GLU A 241 -8.39 93.61 76.43
C GLU A 241 -9.63 93.29 77.28
N ALA A 242 -10.15 92.06 77.25
CA ALA A 242 -11.26 91.62 78.12
C ALA A 242 -10.88 91.56 79.61
N GLU A 243 -9.65 91.16 79.95
CA GLU A 243 -9.16 91.16 81.35
C GLU A 243 -8.87 92.58 81.88
N GLU A 244 -8.37 93.50 81.05
CA GLU A 244 -8.18 94.90 81.44
C GLU A 244 -9.52 95.66 81.58
N THR A 245 -10.51 95.30 80.75
CA THR A 245 -11.86 95.88 80.75
C THR A 245 -12.71 95.38 81.92
N SER A 246 -12.45 94.18 82.45
CA SER A 246 -13.09 93.64 83.67
C SER A 246 -12.57 94.33 84.95
N ARG A 247 -11.30 94.77 84.96
CA ARG A 247 -10.67 95.43 86.12
C ARG A 247 -10.94 96.93 86.22
N LYS A 248 -11.30 97.60 85.11
CA LYS A 248 -11.67 99.04 85.07
C LYS A 248 -13.17 99.32 85.19
N LYS A 249 -14.05 98.32 85.05
CA LYS A 249 -15.53 98.48 85.13
C LYS A 249 -16.13 98.36 86.54
N LEU A 250 -15.31 98.31 87.59
CA LEU A 250 -15.78 98.30 88.99
C LEU A 250 -15.41 99.58 89.78
N GLN A 251 -14.86 100.62 89.15
CA GLN A 251 -14.42 101.81 89.89
C GLN A 251 -14.78 103.19 89.32
N GLU A 252 -15.39 103.31 88.13
CA GLU A 252 -15.79 104.62 87.61
C GLU A 252 -17.14 104.53 86.87
N GLY A 253 -18.15 104.12 87.63
CA GLY A 253 -19.54 104.42 87.35
C GLY A 253 -19.95 105.67 88.11
N GLU A 254 -19.41 106.84 87.74
CA GLU A 254 -19.92 108.17 88.07
C GLU A 254 -18.93 109.22 87.53
N GLU A 255 -18.95 109.48 86.21
CA GLU A 255 -18.76 110.84 85.65
C GLU A 255 -18.96 110.83 84.12
N ALA A 256 -20.12 111.36 83.71
CA ALA A 256 -20.41 112.02 82.43
C ALA A 256 -20.12 111.24 81.12
N LYS A 257 -21.11 110.69 80.41
CA LYS A 257 -22.33 111.36 79.93
C LYS A 257 -22.08 112.76 79.32
N ALA A 258 -20.99 112.94 78.55
CA ALA A 258 -20.80 114.13 77.71
C ALA A 258 -19.77 113.97 76.57
N ALA A 259 -19.93 113.05 75.61
CA ALA A 259 -19.30 113.14 74.28
C ALA A 259 -19.86 112.14 73.24
N ALA A 260 -21.15 111.79 73.31
CA ALA A 260 -21.81 110.89 72.37
C ALA A 260 -22.21 111.55 71.03
N ILE A 261 -21.38 112.43 70.46
CA ILE A 261 -21.67 113.12 69.19
C ILE A 261 -20.38 113.31 68.38
N ALA A 262 -19.84 112.24 67.79
CA ALA A 262 -18.87 112.31 66.68
C ALA A 262 -18.74 111.00 65.87
N GLU A 263 -19.70 110.07 65.94
CA GLU A 263 -19.58 108.72 65.36
C GLU A 263 -20.59 108.48 64.21
N GLY A 264 -20.75 109.47 63.33
CA GLY A 264 -21.76 109.44 62.26
C GLY A 264 -21.25 109.36 60.82
N GLU A 265 -20.01 109.76 60.53
CA GLU A 265 -19.59 110.01 59.12
C GLU A 265 -18.51 109.06 58.56
N GLN A 266 -17.91 108.18 59.37
CA GLN A 266 -16.90 107.21 58.90
C GLN A 266 -17.51 105.87 58.44
N ALA A 267 -18.74 105.55 58.86
CA ALA A 267 -19.41 104.28 58.53
C ALA A 267 -19.94 104.20 57.08
N LYS A 268 -20.08 105.33 56.37
CA LYS A 268 -20.54 105.35 54.96
C LYS A 268 -19.44 105.13 53.92
N ALA A 269 -18.18 105.37 54.25
CA ALA A 269 -17.05 105.15 53.33
C ALA A 269 -16.59 103.68 53.32
N ALA A 270 -16.68 102.98 54.46
CA ALA A 270 -16.33 101.56 54.56
C ALA A 270 -17.32 100.66 53.80
N ALA A 271 -18.63 100.96 53.87
CA ALA A 271 -19.67 100.18 53.19
C ALA A 271 -19.63 100.27 51.66
N LEU A 272 -19.01 101.32 51.09
CA LEU A 272 -18.88 101.50 49.63
C LEU A 272 -17.65 100.81 49.04
N ALA A 273 -16.59 100.61 49.82
CA ALA A 273 -15.40 99.85 49.43
C ALA A 273 -15.67 98.32 49.48
N GLU A 274 -16.41 97.87 50.49
CA GLU A 274 -16.83 96.46 50.63
C GLU A 274 -17.75 96.02 49.47
N ALA A 275 -18.65 96.90 49.02
CA ALA A 275 -19.52 96.62 47.87
C ALA A 275 -18.75 96.51 46.53
N GLN A 276 -17.63 97.23 46.36
CA GLN A 276 -16.78 97.13 45.17
C GLN A 276 -15.89 95.89 45.18
N GLN A 277 -15.43 95.47 46.37
CA GLN A 277 -14.65 94.24 46.54
C GLN A 277 -15.51 92.99 46.29
N VAL A 278 -16.75 92.97 46.78
CA VAL A 278 -17.70 91.87 46.53
C VAL A 278 -18.06 91.76 45.04
N LEU A 279 -18.18 92.89 44.32
CA LEU A 279 -18.40 92.85 42.87
C LEU A 279 -17.20 92.29 42.09
N ALA A 280 -15.97 92.60 42.51
CA ALA A 280 -14.75 92.05 41.90
C ALA A 280 -14.60 90.54 42.19
N GLU A 281 -14.95 90.08 43.38
CA GLU A 281 -14.97 88.66 43.76
C GLU A 281 -16.06 87.89 43.00
N VAL A 282 -17.24 88.48 42.80
CA VAL A 282 -18.31 87.91 41.95
C VAL A 282 -17.89 87.83 40.49
N GLU A 283 -17.13 88.80 39.98
CA GLU A 283 -16.64 88.77 38.59
C GLU A 283 -15.51 87.74 38.40
N ASN A 284 -14.63 87.58 39.39
CA ASN A 284 -13.58 86.54 39.36
C ASN A 284 -14.15 85.13 39.51
N THR A 285 -15.12 84.92 40.41
CA THR A 285 -15.82 83.63 40.54
C THR A 285 -16.62 83.29 39.28
N LYS A 286 -17.21 84.28 38.62
CA LYS A 286 -17.86 84.07 37.31
C LYS A 286 -16.85 83.69 36.22
N LYS A 287 -15.69 84.35 36.13
CA LYS A 287 -14.62 83.99 35.18
C LYS A 287 -14.07 82.59 35.43
N GLN A 288 -13.91 82.20 36.69
CA GLN A 288 -13.47 80.87 37.08
C GLN A 288 -14.52 79.82 36.70
N ALA A 289 -15.80 80.05 37.02
CA ALA A 289 -16.90 79.15 36.65
C ALA A 289 -17.05 79.03 35.11
N ASP A 290 -16.91 80.13 34.36
CA ASP A 290 -16.93 80.10 32.90
C ASP A 290 -15.75 79.31 32.32
N SER A 291 -14.56 79.39 32.94
CA SER A 291 -13.39 78.61 32.52
C SER A 291 -13.51 77.12 32.82
N GLU A 292 -14.07 76.75 33.98
CA GLU A 292 -14.33 75.37 34.35
C GLU A 292 -15.42 74.77 33.46
N MET A 293 -16.49 75.52 33.18
CA MET A 293 -17.54 75.09 32.25
C MET A 293 -17.01 74.88 30.83
N GLN A 294 -16.09 75.74 30.34
CA GLN A 294 -15.42 75.53 29.05
C GLN A 294 -14.52 74.29 29.06
N ALA A 295 -13.82 74.00 30.15
CA ALA A 295 -13.02 72.79 30.30
C ALA A 295 -13.91 71.53 30.25
N TYR A 296 -15.04 71.52 30.95
CA TYR A 296 -16.00 70.41 30.90
C TYR A 296 -16.61 70.22 29.50
N VAL A 297 -16.90 71.31 28.78
CA VAL A 297 -17.40 71.23 27.39
C VAL A 297 -16.32 70.66 26.45
N ALA A 298 -15.06 71.06 26.61
CA ALA A 298 -13.96 70.54 25.81
C ALA A 298 -13.69 69.05 26.09
N GLU A 299 -13.77 68.65 27.37
CA GLU A 299 -13.62 67.25 27.77
C GLU A 299 -14.79 66.38 27.26
N ALA A 300 -16.02 66.87 27.37
CA ALA A 300 -17.18 66.19 26.79
C ALA A 300 -17.08 66.04 25.26
N GLN A 301 -16.58 67.05 24.55
CA GLN A 301 -16.32 66.96 23.10
C GLN A 301 -15.24 65.93 22.76
N ARG A 302 -14.19 65.84 23.59
CA ARG A 302 -13.13 64.84 23.43
C ARG A 302 -13.66 63.42 23.63
N ILE A 303 -14.46 63.20 24.68
CA ILE A 303 -15.09 61.90 24.95
C ILE A 303 -16.03 61.52 23.81
N MET A 304 -16.83 62.44 23.28
CA MET A 304 -17.70 62.16 22.12
C MET A 304 -16.89 61.76 20.88
N ALA A 305 -15.79 62.45 20.58
CA ALA A 305 -14.91 62.10 19.46
C ALA A 305 -14.24 60.73 19.64
N GLU A 306 -13.90 60.36 20.88
CA GLU A 306 -13.33 59.05 21.20
C GLU A 306 -14.37 57.93 21.09
N VAL A 307 -15.61 58.18 21.54
CA VAL A 307 -16.75 57.26 21.35
C VAL A 307 -17.03 57.05 19.86
N GLU A 308 -17.02 58.09 19.03
CA GLU A 308 -17.19 57.97 17.57
C GLU A 308 -16.07 57.14 16.94
N LYS A 309 -14.82 57.31 17.39
CA LYS A 309 -13.68 56.51 16.93
C LYS A 309 -13.82 55.03 17.31
N VAL A 310 -14.22 54.74 18.54
CA VAL A 310 -14.48 53.36 19.01
C VAL A 310 -15.65 52.74 18.26
N GLN A 311 -16.69 53.53 17.95
CA GLN A 311 -17.84 53.07 17.17
C GLN A 311 -17.46 52.74 15.73
N ALA A 312 -16.60 53.54 15.10
CA ALA A 312 -16.04 53.25 13.77
C ALA A 312 -15.13 52.00 13.77
N GLN A 313 -14.30 51.82 14.81
CA GLN A 313 -13.49 50.62 14.97
C GLN A 313 -14.34 49.36 15.15
N ARG A 314 -15.42 49.45 15.93
CA ARG A 314 -16.37 48.36 16.12
C ARG A 314 -17.07 47.98 14.81
N GLN A 315 -17.48 48.96 14.00
CA GLN A 315 -18.06 48.69 12.67
C GLN A 315 -17.06 47.98 11.76
N GLY A 316 -15.80 48.42 11.74
CA GLY A 316 -14.75 47.73 10.97
C GLY A 316 -14.53 46.28 11.42
N LEU A 317 -14.56 46.02 12.73
CA LEU A 317 -14.47 44.65 13.27
C LEU A 317 -15.71 43.80 12.94
N GLU A 318 -16.90 44.38 12.92
CA GLU A 318 -18.12 43.68 12.49
C GLU A 318 -18.06 43.30 11.00
N GLU A 319 -17.54 44.19 10.14
CA GLU A 319 -17.29 43.90 8.72
C GLU A 319 -16.21 42.81 8.54
N ASP A 320 -15.13 42.84 9.33
CA ASP A 320 -14.10 41.80 9.33
C ASP A 320 -14.64 40.43 9.74
N CYS A 321 -15.45 40.38 10.80
CA CYS A 321 -16.11 39.16 11.24
C CYS A 321 -17.06 38.61 10.17
N GLN A 322 -17.82 39.47 9.48
CA GLN A 322 -18.69 39.05 8.37
C GLN A 322 -17.89 38.51 7.19
N ARG A 323 -16.75 39.12 6.83
CA ARG A 323 -15.86 38.62 5.78
C ARG A 323 -15.25 37.27 6.14
N MET A 324 -14.79 37.11 7.39
CA MET A 324 -14.25 35.83 7.86
C MET A 324 -15.32 34.74 7.90
N GLN A 325 -16.55 35.06 8.29
CA GLN A 325 -17.66 34.12 8.25
C GLN A 325 -18.00 33.70 6.81
N ALA A 326 -18.07 34.65 5.87
CA ALA A 326 -18.30 34.34 4.46
C ALA A 326 -17.18 33.47 3.87
N ALA A 327 -15.92 33.75 4.23
CA ALA A 327 -14.79 32.92 3.82
C ALA A 327 -14.87 31.51 4.43
N LEU A 328 -15.28 31.38 5.70
CA LEU A 328 -15.48 30.09 6.35
C LEU A 328 -16.57 29.28 5.64
N ASP A 329 -17.71 29.90 5.34
CA ASP A 329 -18.83 29.27 4.64
C ASP A 329 -18.42 28.83 3.22
N GLU A 330 -17.65 29.64 2.50
CA GLU A 330 -17.10 29.28 1.19
C GLU A 330 -16.13 28.09 1.29
N THR A 331 -15.27 28.08 2.31
CA THR A 331 -14.34 26.97 2.54
C THR A 331 -15.10 25.69 2.89
N GLN A 332 -16.14 25.77 3.70
CA GLN A 332 -17.01 24.63 4.03
C GLN A 332 -17.70 24.09 2.78
N HIS A 333 -18.21 24.96 1.91
CA HIS A 333 -18.83 24.54 0.66
C HIS A 333 -17.84 23.84 -0.30
N GLN A 334 -16.58 24.32 -0.34
CA GLN A 334 -15.52 23.65 -1.09
C GLN A 334 -15.21 22.26 -0.52
N TYR A 335 -15.16 22.10 0.81
CA TYR A 335 -14.99 20.80 1.45
C TYR A 335 -16.14 19.83 1.14
N GLU A 336 -17.38 20.29 1.16
CA GLU A 336 -18.55 19.48 0.80
C GLU A 336 -18.50 19.03 -0.66
N THR A 337 -18.07 19.91 -1.56
CA THR A 337 -17.91 19.60 -3.00
C THR A 337 -16.83 18.54 -3.20
N VAL A 338 -15.67 18.71 -2.56
CA VAL A 338 -14.57 17.72 -2.62
C VAL A 338 -15.00 16.38 -1.99
N ALA A 339 -15.80 16.41 -0.92
CA ALA A 339 -16.34 15.19 -0.31
C ALA A 339 -17.29 14.44 -1.26
N GLN A 340 -18.17 15.15 -1.98
CA GLN A 340 -19.04 14.56 -3.00
C GLN A 340 -18.26 14.02 -4.20
N GLU A 341 -17.24 14.74 -4.66
CA GLU A 341 -16.35 14.27 -5.73
C GLU A 341 -15.61 13.00 -5.33
N LYS A 342 -15.12 12.93 -4.08
CA LYS A 342 -14.50 11.73 -3.53
C LYS A 342 -15.46 10.55 -3.49
N GLU A 343 -16.69 10.75 -3.01
CA GLU A 343 -17.70 9.70 -2.97
C GLU A 343 -18.02 9.18 -4.39
N ASN A 344 -18.15 10.07 -5.37
CA ASN A 344 -18.34 9.70 -6.77
C ASN A 344 -17.15 8.92 -7.35
N LEU A 345 -15.91 9.31 -7.02
CA LEU A 345 -14.70 8.60 -7.42
C LEU A 345 -14.62 7.22 -6.77
N ASP A 346 -14.95 7.10 -5.48
CA ASP A 346 -14.96 5.81 -4.77
C ASP A 346 -15.98 4.85 -5.41
N VAL A 347 -17.17 5.34 -5.81
CA VAL A 347 -18.15 4.54 -6.57
C VAL A 347 -17.62 4.10 -7.94
N GLN A 348 -16.94 4.98 -8.67
CA GLN A 348 -16.34 4.64 -9.97
C GLN A 348 -15.20 3.61 -9.83
N VAL A 349 -14.34 3.77 -8.83
CA VAL A 349 -13.26 2.83 -8.54
C VAL A 349 -13.82 1.46 -8.21
N GLU A 350 -14.89 1.39 -7.42
CA GLU A 350 -15.50 0.12 -7.05
C GLU A 350 -16.23 -0.55 -8.24
N ALA A 351 -16.82 0.23 -9.14
CA ALA A 351 -17.37 -0.27 -10.40
C ALA A 351 -16.26 -0.86 -11.30
N LEU A 352 -15.14 -0.14 -11.46
CA LEU A 352 -14.00 -0.60 -12.25
C LEU A 352 -13.35 -1.86 -11.66
N LYS A 353 -13.26 -1.98 -10.32
CA LYS A 353 -12.80 -3.22 -9.67
C LYS A 353 -13.70 -4.40 -10.01
N LYS A 354 -15.02 -4.23 -9.92
CA LYS A 354 -15.97 -5.29 -10.27
C LYS A 354 -15.85 -5.70 -11.74
N GLU A 355 -15.71 -4.73 -12.65
CA GLU A 355 -15.48 -5.03 -14.07
C GLU A 355 -14.17 -5.81 -14.27
N ALA A 356 -13.08 -5.37 -13.64
CA ALA A 356 -11.78 -6.06 -13.71
C ALA A 356 -11.84 -7.49 -13.12
N GLU A 357 -12.56 -7.69 -12.01
CA GLU A 357 -12.78 -9.01 -11.43
C GLU A 357 -13.60 -9.92 -12.36
N THR A 358 -14.66 -9.39 -12.99
CA THR A 358 -15.47 -10.17 -13.95
C THR A 358 -14.67 -10.55 -15.19
N GLU A 359 -13.85 -9.64 -15.71
CA GLU A 359 -13.02 -9.90 -16.88
C GLU A 359 -11.87 -10.87 -16.55
N SER A 360 -11.26 -10.74 -15.37
CA SER A 360 -10.27 -11.70 -14.89
C SER A 360 -10.86 -13.11 -14.74
N ALA A 361 -12.08 -13.22 -14.18
CA ALA A 361 -12.79 -14.49 -14.08
C ALA A 361 -13.12 -15.08 -15.47
N ARG A 362 -13.49 -14.24 -16.44
CA ARG A 362 -13.74 -14.65 -17.83
C ARG A 362 -12.47 -15.21 -18.49
N ILE A 363 -11.36 -14.49 -18.39
CA ILE A 363 -10.05 -14.90 -18.93
C ILE A 363 -9.60 -16.21 -18.30
N LEU A 364 -9.75 -16.37 -16.98
CA LEU A 364 -9.42 -17.62 -16.28
C LEU A 364 -10.28 -18.79 -16.76
N SER A 365 -11.59 -18.57 -16.96
CA SER A 365 -12.48 -19.61 -17.49
C SER A 365 -12.14 -20.00 -18.92
N GLU A 366 -11.81 -19.04 -19.79
CA GLU A 366 -11.39 -19.30 -21.17
C GLU A 366 -10.04 -20.04 -21.21
N ALA A 367 -9.07 -19.63 -20.39
CA ALA A 367 -7.78 -20.30 -20.28
C ALA A 367 -7.93 -21.74 -19.75
N GLN A 368 -8.84 -21.99 -18.81
CA GLN A 368 -9.15 -23.34 -18.33
C GLN A 368 -9.74 -24.21 -19.43
N LYS A 369 -10.72 -23.69 -20.19
CA LYS A 369 -11.32 -24.42 -21.32
C LYS A 369 -10.29 -24.73 -22.41
N GLU A 370 -9.42 -23.80 -22.73
CA GLU A 370 -8.37 -24.03 -23.73
C GLU A 370 -7.35 -25.05 -23.23
N ASN A 371 -6.94 -25.01 -21.95
CA ASN A 371 -6.08 -26.03 -21.36
C ASN A 371 -6.73 -27.42 -21.38
N GLU A 372 -8.01 -27.52 -21.05
CA GLU A 372 -8.76 -28.78 -21.16
C GLU A 372 -8.80 -29.28 -22.61
N ARG A 373 -9.03 -28.38 -23.58
CA ARG A 373 -8.99 -28.73 -25.01
C ARG A 373 -7.61 -29.26 -25.42
N ILE A 374 -6.54 -28.55 -25.08
CA ILE A 374 -5.16 -28.96 -25.38
C ILE A 374 -4.85 -30.31 -24.74
N LEU A 375 -5.25 -30.54 -23.49
CA LEU A 375 -5.06 -31.82 -22.81
C LEU A 375 -5.82 -32.97 -23.51
N THR A 376 -7.05 -32.73 -23.96
CA THR A 376 -7.81 -33.73 -24.70
C THR A 376 -7.22 -34.02 -26.09
N GLU A 377 -6.77 -32.99 -26.81
CA GLU A 377 -6.13 -33.12 -28.12
C GLU A 377 -4.80 -33.87 -28.01
N THR A 378 -3.95 -33.49 -27.05
CA THR A 378 -2.67 -34.19 -26.81
C THR A 378 -2.85 -35.62 -26.32
N ALA A 379 -3.88 -35.91 -25.51
CA ALA A 379 -4.20 -37.28 -25.13
C ALA A 379 -4.63 -38.10 -26.35
N ALA A 380 -5.51 -37.57 -27.19
CA ALA A 380 -5.96 -38.24 -28.41
C ALA A 380 -4.81 -38.49 -29.40
N GLU A 381 -3.89 -37.52 -29.55
CA GLU A 381 -2.75 -37.64 -30.44
C GLU A 381 -1.71 -38.65 -29.91
N ARG A 382 -1.47 -38.67 -28.59
CA ARG A 382 -0.67 -39.71 -27.94
C ARG A 382 -1.27 -41.10 -28.16
N ASP A 383 -2.57 -41.26 -27.95
CA ASP A 383 -3.24 -42.54 -28.11
C ASP A 383 -3.22 -43.02 -29.57
N ARG A 384 -3.31 -42.08 -30.53
CA ARG A 384 -3.13 -42.35 -31.96
C ARG A 384 -1.70 -42.82 -32.28
N MET A 385 -0.69 -42.15 -31.71
CA MET A 385 0.71 -42.55 -31.83
C MET A 385 0.97 -43.94 -31.25
N ILE A 386 0.38 -44.25 -30.10
CA ILE A 386 0.47 -45.58 -29.47
C ILE A 386 -0.14 -46.64 -30.40
N ALA A 387 -1.33 -46.38 -30.95
CA ALA A 387 -2.00 -47.29 -31.87
C ALA A 387 -1.19 -47.52 -33.17
N GLU A 388 -0.64 -46.45 -33.76
CA GLU A 388 0.23 -46.55 -34.94
C GLU A 388 1.51 -47.35 -34.63
N THR A 389 2.13 -47.10 -33.48
CA THR A 389 3.34 -47.83 -33.05
C THR A 389 3.03 -49.31 -32.82
N GLN A 390 1.89 -49.63 -32.19
CA GLN A 390 1.44 -51.00 -32.01
C GLN A 390 1.14 -51.69 -33.34
N ALA A 391 0.47 -51.03 -34.27
CA ALA A 391 0.24 -51.57 -35.61
C ALA A 391 1.54 -51.85 -36.36
N GLN A 392 2.55 -50.97 -36.22
CA GLN A 392 3.89 -51.20 -36.79
C GLN A 392 4.59 -52.39 -36.14
N ILE A 393 4.51 -52.53 -34.81
CA ILE A 393 5.06 -53.68 -34.09
C ILE A 393 4.40 -54.99 -34.55
N GLU A 394 3.07 -55.01 -34.67
CA GLU A 394 2.32 -56.18 -35.13
C GLU A 394 2.66 -56.54 -36.58
N SER A 395 2.78 -55.54 -37.46
CA SER A 395 3.22 -55.73 -38.85
C SER A 395 4.65 -56.30 -38.91
N ALA A 396 5.58 -55.74 -38.15
CA ALA A 396 6.96 -56.23 -38.07
C ALA A 396 7.03 -57.65 -37.50
N ALA A 397 6.21 -57.98 -36.50
CA ALA A 397 6.13 -59.32 -35.93
C ALA A 397 5.53 -60.32 -36.93
N ALA A 398 4.51 -59.93 -37.70
CA ALA A 398 3.94 -60.75 -38.75
C ALA A 398 4.95 -61.02 -39.88
N GLN A 399 5.70 -59.99 -40.30
CA GLN A 399 6.78 -60.09 -41.27
C GLN A 399 7.88 -61.04 -40.78
N ALA A 400 8.36 -60.85 -39.54
CA ALA A 400 9.38 -61.71 -38.95
C ALA A 400 8.93 -63.18 -38.84
N LYS A 401 7.64 -63.41 -38.55
CA LYS A 401 7.07 -64.77 -38.53
C LYS A 401 7.01 -65.39 -39.93
N ALA A 402 6.61 -64.62 -40.95
CA ALA A 402 6.59 -65.08 -42.33
C ALA A 402 8.02 -65.42 -42.83
N ASP A 403 9.00 -64.57 -42.49
CA ASP A 403 10.41 -64.81 -42.82
C ASP A 403 10.95 -66.06 -42.13
N LEU A 404 10.55 -66.31 -40.86
CA LEU A 404 10.91 -67.53 -40.14
C LEU A 404 10.29 -68.78 -40.77
N GLU A 405 9.02 -68.76 -41.15
CA GLU A 405 8.36 -69.88 -41.84
C GLU A 405 8.99 -70.16 -43.20
N ASN A 406 9.34 -69.12 -43.97
CA ASN A 406 10.05 -69.27 -45.23
C ASN A 406 11.45 -69.85 -45.02
N SER A 407 12.18 -69.39 -44.00
CA SER A 407 13.49 -69.93 -43.65
C SER A 407 13.41 -71.39 -43.20
N GLN A 408 12.35 -71.78 -42.48
CA GLN A 408 12.09 -73.18 -42.10
C GLN A 408 11.78 -74.06 -43.31
N LYS A 409 10.92 -73.61 -44.24
CA LYS A 409 10.64 -74.33 -45.50
C LYS A 409 11.88 -74.49 -46.36
N GLU A 410 12.71 -73.45 -46.45
CA GLU A 410 13.95 -73.51 -47.21
C GLU A 410 14.95 -74.46 -46.54
N LYS A 411 15.00 -74.48 -45.20
CA LYS A 411 15.79 -75.46 -44.45
C LYS A 411 15.30 -76.88 -44.70
N GLU A 412 13.99 -77.14 -44.69
CA GLU A 412 13.43 -78.46 -45.01
C GLU A 412 13.72 -78.87 -46.45
N ARG A 413 13.71 -77.93 -47.40
CA ARG A 413 14.11 -78.17 -48.79
C ARG A 413 15.60 -78.53 -48.89
N VAL A 414 16.45 -77.78 -48.19
CA VAL A 414 17.90 -78.05 -48.15
C VAL A 414 18.18 -79.37 -47.45
N ASP A 415 17.49 -79.71 -46.36
CA ASP A 415 17.65 -80.99 -45.66
C ASP A 415 17.17 -82.17 -46.55
N ALA A 416 16.12 -81.98 -47.35
CA ALA A 416 15.67 -82.96 -48.35
C ALA A 416 16.64 -83.11 -49.53
N GLU A 417 17.16 -82.01 -50.07
CA GLU A 417 18.20 -82.00 -51.11
C GLU A 417 19.51 -82.61 -50.58
N THR A 418 19.87 -82.36 -49.32
CA THR A 418 21.05 -82.92 -48.66
C THR A 418 20.90 -84.43 -48.42
N ALA A 419 19.69 -84.90 -48.07
CA ALA A 419 19.38 -86.33 -47.99
C ALA A 419 19.43 -87.03 -49.36
N GLN A 420 19.06 -86.34 -50.43
CA GLN A 420 19.13 -86.83 -51.81
C GLN A 420 20.57 -86.81 -52.36
N LEU A 421 21.39 -85.82 -51.96
CA LEU A 421 22.80 -85.68 -52.32
C LEU A 421 23.73 -86.60 -51.53
N LEU A 422 23.38 -87.00 -50.30
CA LEU A 422 24.19 -87.95 -49.51
C LEU A 422 24.29 -89.35 -50.16
N GLY A 423 23.34 -89.71 -51.02
CA GLY A 423 23.36 -90.95 -51.81
C GLY A 423 24.28 -90.90 -53.04
N SER A 424 24.56 -89.71 -53.56
CA SER A 424 25.39 -89.47 -54.76
C SER A 424 26.81 -88.98 -54.42
N ALA A 425 27.00 -88.36 -53.25
CA ALA A 425 28.27 -87.78 -52.81
C ALA A 425 29.38 -88.80 -52.45
N GLN A 426 29.04 -90.08 -52.25
CA GLN A 426 30.05 -91.13 -51.97
C GLN A 426 30.89 -91.51 -53.20
N GLN A 427 30.47 -91.15 -54.42
CA GLN A 427 31.23 -91.39 -55.66
C GLN A 427 31.95 -90.14 -56.21
N GLU A 428 31.57 -88.92 -55.82
CA GLU A 428 32.23 -87.68 -56.29
C GLU A 428 33.32 -87.13 -55.36
N LYS A 429 33.44 -87.66 -54.13
CA LYS A 429 34.45 -87.26 -53.14
C LYS A 429 35.90 -87.38 -53.64
N GLU A 430 36.19 -88.35 -54.52
CA GLU A 430 37.53 -88.53 -55.10
C GLU A 430 37.86 -87.53 -56.23
N LYS A 431 36.86 -86.81 -56.76
CA LYS A 431 37.03 -85.85 -57.86
C LYS A 431 37.15 -84.39 -57.36
N MET A 432 36.45 -84.03 -56.27
CA MET A 432 36.42 -82.66 -55.73
C MET A 432 37.64 -82.26 -54.89
N GLU A 433 38.47 -83.19 -54.41
CA GLU A 433 39.71 -82.85 -53.68
C GLU A 433 40.73 -82.07 -54.53
N LYS A 434 40.63 -82.14 -55.88
CA LYS A 434 41.46 -81.34 -56.79
C LYS A 434 40.91 -79.94 -57.11
N GLU A 435 39.60 -79.72 -56.98
CA GLU A 435 38.95 -78.43 -57.29
C GLU A 435 38.84 -77.51 -56.05
N ALA A 436 38.76 -78.10 -54.85
CA ALA A 436 38.78 -77.36 -53.57
C ALA A 436 40.08 -76.54 -53.36
N SER A 437 41.18 -76.95 -53.99
CA SER A 437 42.47 -76.26 -53.90
C SER A 437 42.51 -74.94 -54.69
N GLN A 438 41.63 -74.75 -55.69
CA GLN A 438 41.53 -73.52 -56.48
C GLN A 438 40.52 -72.51 -55.93
N MET A 439 39.44 -72.97 -55.29
CA MET A 439 38.48 -72.08 -54.61
C MET A 439 39.04 -71.44 -53.33
N MET A 440 39.93 -72.14 -52.62
CA MET A 440 40.52 -71.61 -51.38
C MET A 440 41.42 -70.38 -51.65
N GLU A 441 41.98 -70.26 -52.84
CA GLU A 441 42.80 -69.10 -53.26
C GLU A 441 41.94 -67.89 -53.67
N GLN A 442 40.75 -68.11 -54.23
CA GLN A 442 39.76 -67.05 -54.51
C GLN A 442 39.07 -66.54 -53.23
N ALA A 443 38.83 -67.43 -52.26
CA ALA A 443 38.29 -67.05 -50.95
C ALA A 443 39.27 -66.18 -50.14
N LYS A 444 40.58 -66.46 -50.20
CA LYS A 444 41.61 -65.60 -49.58
C LYS A 444 41.65 -64.19 -50.17
N LYS A 445 41.40 -64.05 -51.47
CA LYS A 445 41.32 -62.74 -52.13
C LYS A 445 40.08 -61.95 -51.71
N ALA A 446 38.93 -62.61 -51.61
CA ALA A 446 37.70 -61.98 -51.13
C ALA A 446 37.77 -61.56 -49.64
N ILE A 447 38.47 -62.34 -48.80
CA ILE A 447 38.71 -61.98 -47.39
C ILE A 447 39.64 -60.75 -47.28
N SER A 448 40.69 -60.68 -48.11
CA SER A 448 41.59 -59.51 -48.18
C SER A 448 40.86 -58.24 -48.63
N ASP A 449 39.95 -58.34 -49.61
CA ASP A 449 39.18 -57.20 -50.11
C ASP A 449 38.14 -56.73 -49.06
N ALA A 450 37.50 -57.66 -48.34
CA ALA A 450 36.59 -57.35 -47.24
C ALA A 450 37.31 -56.74 -46.02
N GLU A 451 38.54 -57.15 -45.71
CA GLU A 451 39.35 -56.53 -44.66
C GLU A 451 39.80 -55.12 -45.04
N ALA A 452 40.11 -54.86 -46.32
CA ALA A 452 40.42 -53.52 -46.81
C ALA A 452 39.21 -52.57 -46.72
N GLU A 453 38.01 -53.06 -47.06
CA GLU A 453 36.76 -52.28 -46.97
C GLU A 453 36.34 -52.02 -45.52
N LYS A 454 36.49 -53.01 -44.62
CA LYS A 454 36.32 -52.83 -43.17
C LYS A 454 37.28 -51.77 -42.63
N ASN A 455 38.55 -51.81 -43.01
CA ASN A 455 39.53 -50.81 -42.56
C ASN A 455 39.21 -49.41 -43.06
N LYS A 456 38.68 -49.28 -44.28
CA LYS A 456 38.19 -48.01 -44.85
C LYS A 456 36.99 -47.46 -44.06
N LEU A 457 35.96 -48.28 -43.82
CA LEU A 457 34.79 -47.88 -43.02
C LEU A 457 35.16 -47.53 -41.57
N THR A 458 36.14 -48.24 -40.99
CA THR A 458 36.62 -47.94 -39.64
C THR A 458 37.39 -46.61 -39.59
N SER A 459 38.08 -46.24 -40.66
CA SER A 459 38.76 -44.94 -40.79
C SER A 459 37.77 -43.78 -40.97
N GLU A 460 36.68 -44.00 -41.71
CA GLU A 460 35.60 -43.02 -41.91
C GLU A 460 34.79 -42.81 -40.62
N ALA A 461 34.53 -43.88 -39.86
CA ALA A 461 33.89 -43.79 -38.54
C ALA A 461 34.76 -43.02 -37.53
N ARG A 462 36.08 -43.22 -37.52
CA ARG A 462 37.01 -42.45 -36.68
C ARG A 462 37.04 -40.97 -37.06
N ALA A 463 37.03 -40.64 -38.35
CA ALA A 463 36.98 -39.26 -38.81
C ALA A 463 35.66 -38.56 -38.40
N SER A 464 34.54 -39.29 -38.41
CA SER A 464 33.24 -38.76 -37.93
C SER A 464 33.25 -38.50 -36.42
N CYS A 465 33.85 -39.40 -35.63
CA CYS A 465 34.03 -39.20 -34.18
C CYS A 465 34.93 -37.98 -33.85
N ASP A 466 35.97 -37.72 -34.64
CA ASP A 466 36.83 -36.54 -34.46
C ASP A 466 36.10 -35.22 -34.74
N ILE A 467 35.15 -35.22 -35.68
CA ILE A 467 34.29 -34.05 -35.96
C ILE A 467 33.34 -33.80 -34.77
N ILE A 468 32.72 -34.86 -34.23
CA ILE A 468 31.85 -34.77 -33.05
C ILE A 468 32.64 -34.30 -31.83
N ALA A 469 33.87 -34.79 -31.63
CA ALA A 469 34.73 -34.36 -30.54
C ALA A 469 35.11 -32.86 -30.64
N LYS A 470 35.39 -32.36 -31.85
CA LYS A 470 35.64 -30.93 -32.09
C LYS A 470 34.39 -30.07 -31.85
N GLN A 471 33.21 -30.54 -32.26
CA GLN A 471 31.94 -29.85 -32.00
C GLN A 471 31.62 -29.80 -30.50
N LYS A 472 31.87 -30.89 -29.78
CA LYS A 472 31.70 -30.96 -28.32
C LYS A 472 32.64 -29.98 -27.61
N ALA A 473 33.92 -29.93 -28.00
CA ALA A 473 34.88 -28.99 -27.43
C ALA A 473 34.51 -27.51 -27.71
N ALA A 474 33.96 -27.20 -28.89
CA ALA A 474 33.47 -25.87 -29.21
C ALA A 474 32.26 -25.48 -28.34
N LEU A 475 31.29 -26.40 -28.16
CA LEU A 475 30.13 -26.18 -27.29
C LEU A 475 30.53 -26.02 -25.82
N GLU A 476 31.47 -26.81 -25.32
CA GLU A 476 31.99 -26.66 -23.95
C GLU A 476 32.68 -25.31 -23.74
N SER A 477 33.42 -24.81 -24.74
CA SER A 477 34.00 -23.46 -24.74
C SER A 477 32.94 -22.35 -24.74
N ASP A 478 31.87 -22.49 -25.53
CA ASP A 478 30.78 -21.51 -25.58
C ASP A 478 29.97 -21.49 -24.29
N ILE A 479 29.71 -22.66 -23.68
CA ILE A 479 29.09 -22.78 -22.36
C ILE A 479 29.96 -22.07 -21.31
N ALA A 480 31.27 -22.33 -21.29
CA ALA A 480 32.17 -21.67 -20.33
C ALA A 480 32.21 -20.15 -20.50
N LYS A 481 32.12 -19.65 -21.73
CA LYS A 481 32.04 -18.22 -22.03
C LYS A 481 30.72 -17.61 -21.53
N MET A 482 29.59 -18.26 -21.82
CA MET A 482 28.25 -17.85 -21.35
C MET A 482 28.16 -17.84 -19.82
N THR A 483 28.72 -18.85 -19.14
CA THR A 483 28.77 -18.89 -17.67
C THR A 483 29.57 -17.73 -17.10
N LYS A 484 30.73 -17.40 -17.70
CA LYS A 484 31.55 -16.26 -17.28
C LYS A 484 30.85 -14.90 -17.47
N GLU A 485 30.11 -14.73 -18.58
CA GLU A 485 29.30 -13.52 -18.84
C GLU A 485 28.10 -13.42 -17.87
N GLN A 486 27.48 -14.54 -17.51
CA GLN A 486 26.45 -14.59 -16.47
C GLN A 486 27.01 -14.23 -15.08
N GLU A 487 28.22 -14.68 -14.74
CA GLU A 487 28.85 -14.38 -13.46
C GLU A 487 29.26 -12.90 -13.35
N GLN A 488 29.72 -12.32 -14.46
CA GLN A 488 30.02 -10.88 -14.55
C GLN A 488 28.76 -10.01 -14.49
N SER A 489 27.67 -10.41 -15.14
CA SER A 489 26.40 -9.69 -15.01
C SER A 489 25.83 -9.79 -13.60
N LYS A 490 25.93 -10.96 -12.96
CA LYS A 490 25.51 -11.16 -11.56
C LYS A 490 26.28 -10.25 -10.60
N SER A 491 27.60 -10.14 -10.70
CA SER A 491 28.38 -9.25 -9.82
C SER A 491 28.06 -7.77 -10.04
N THR A 492 27.71 -7.40 -11.28
CA THR A 492 27.26 -6.04 -11.61
C THR A 492 25.90 -5.74 -10.98
N PHE A 493 24.96 -6.68 -11.04
CA PHE A 493 23.66 -6.54 -10.37
C PHE A 493 23.77 -6.52 -8.85
N GLU A 494 24.61 -7.35 -8.26
CA GLU A 494 24.86 -7.34 -6.81
C GLU A 494 25.43 -5.98 -6.36
N SER A 495 26.32 -5.38 -7.16
CA SER A 495 26.87 -4.04 -6.90
C SER A 495 25.80 -2.94 -7.01
N GLN A 496 24.91 -3.03 -8.01
CA GLN A 496 23.79 -2.09 -8.19
C GLN A 496 22.75 -2.22 -7.07
N ILE A 497 22.44 -3.45 -6.64
CA ILE A 497 21.54 -3.71 -5.51
C ILE A 497 22.13 -3.10 -4.23
N ALA A 498 23.42 -3.32 -3.95
CA ALA A 498 24.08 -2.73 -2.78
C ALA A 498 24.06 -1.18 -2.79
N ALA A 499 24.25 -0.56 -3.96
CA ALA A 499 24.14 0.88 -4.13
C ALA A 499 22.71 1.39 -3.86
N LEU A 500 21.69 0.75 -4.44
CA LEU A 500 20.28 1.08 -4.22
C LEU A 500 19.86 0.89 -2.75
N GLN A 501 20.41 -0.11 -2.08
CA GLN A 501 20.16 -0.36 -0.66
C GLN A 501 20.72 0.77 0.20
N THR A 502 21.90 1.27 -0.14
CA THR A 502 22.52 2.43 0.51
C THR A 502 21.69 3.70 0.30
N ASP A 503 21.21 3.93 -0.93
CA ASP A 503 20.34 5.08 -1.25
C ASP A 503 19.00 5.00 -0.51
N LEU A 504 18.43 3.80 -0.38
CA LEU A 504 17.19 3.56 0.34
C LEU A 504 17.34 3.80 1.85
N ASP A 505 18.48 3.42 2.44
CA ASP A 505 18.77 3.68 3.84
C ASP A 505 19.03 5.18 4.09
N ASN A 506 19.70 5.87 3.17
CA ASN A 506 19.85 7.33 3.20
C ASN A 506 18.48 8.05 3.09
N ALA A 507 17.60 7.60 2.20
CA ALA A 507 16.25 8.16 2.08
C ALA A 507 15.42 7.96 3.35
N LYS A 508 15.52 6.79 3.99
CA LYS A 508 14.88 6.54 5.29
C LYS A 508 15.40 7.45 6.40
N ALA A 509 16.71 7.69 6.45
CA ALA A 509 17.32 8.62 7.40
C ALA A 509 16.79 10.05 7.21
N ILE A 510 16.74 10.53 5.96
CA ILE A 510 16.19 11.87 5.64
C ILE A 510 14.72 11.98 6.03
N ILE A 511 13.91 10.94 5.80
CA ILE A 511 12.49 10.91 6.22
C ILE A 511 12.36 10.92 7.75
N ALA A 512 13.24 10.22 8.46
CA ALA A 512 13.25 10.22 9.93
C ALA A 512 13.62 11.62 10.47
N ASP A 513 14.64 12.26 9.92
CA ASP A 513 15.07 13.61 10.29
C ASP A 513 13.99 14.66 9.97
N SER A 514 13.30 14.53 8.83
CA SER A 514 12.13 15.35 8.46
C SER A 514 11.01 15.25 9.49
N LYS A 515 10.71 14.06 10.00
CA LYS A 515 9.69 13.85 11.04
C LYS A 515 10.10 14.46 12.37
N ILE A 516 11.39 14.42 12.71
CA ILE A 516 11.92 15.05 13.93
C ILE A 516 11.84 16.58 13.80
N ALA A 517 12.23 17.14 12.66
CA ALA A 517 12.14 18.57 12.39
C ALA A 517 10.69 19.09 12.47
N LYS A 518 9.72 18.32 11.94
CA LYS A 518 8.30 18.67 12.05
C LYS A 518 7.81 18.72 13.50
N LYS A 519 8.20 17.72 14.32
CA LYS A 519 7.84 17.70 15.74
C LYS A 519 8.50 18.84 16.52
N LEU A 520 9.74 19.20 16.21
CA LEU A 520 10.41 20.35 16.82
C LEU A 520 9.70 21.66 16.46
N ALA A 521 9.30 21.84 15.20
CA ALA A 521 8.54 23.01 14.77
C ALA A 521 7.14 23.08 15.43
N GLU A 522 6.46 21.93 15.61
CA GLU A 522 5.19 21.86 16.35
C GLU A 522 5.37 22.24 17.83
N VAL A 523 6.45 21.80 18.47
CA VAL A 523 6.76 22.16 19.86
C VAL A 523 7.09 23.64 20.00
N GLU A 524 7.89 24.22 19.10
CA GLU A 524 8.20 25.65 19.10
C GLU A 524 6.96 26.51 18.85
N ALA A 525 6.06 26.08 17.95
CA ALA A 525 4.79 26.74 17.70
C ALA A 525 3.87 26.69 18.93
N GLN A 526 3.76 25.52 19.60
CA GLN A 526 3.01 25.40 20.85
C GLN A 526 3.58 26.27 21.97
N GLU A 527 4.92 26.39 22.08
CA GLU A 527 5.55 27.25 23.06
C GLU A 527 5.28 28.74 22.78
N LEU A 528 5.26 29.15 21.51
CA LEU A 528 4.88 30.51 21.10
C LEU A 528 3.41 30.80 21.41
N ILE A 529 2.49 29.88 21.11
CA ILE A 529 1.07 29.99 21.44
C ILE A 529 0.89 30.13 22.96
N LEU A 530 1.52 29.25 23.74
CA LEU A 530 1.44 29.29 25.21
C LEU A 530 1.99 30.61 25.78
N LYS A 531 3.08 31.15 25.22
CA LYS A 531 3.62 32.46 25.62
C LYS A 531 2.69 33.61 25.23
N ALA A 532 2.02 33.53 24.08
CA ALA A 532 1.03 34.51 23.66
C ALA A 532 -0.22 34.48 24.55
N GLU A 533 -0.73 33.28 24.87
CA GLU A 533 -1.85 33.08 25.79
C GLU A 533 -1.54 33.63 27.19
N LYS A 534 -0.35 33.34 27.74
CA LYS A 534 0.07 33.90 29.04
C LYS A 534 0.10 35.42 29.04
N ARG A 535 0.55 36.06 27.94
CA ARG A 535 0.53 37.52 27.81
C ARG A 535 -0.89 38.07 27.67
N ALA A 536 -1.76 37.39 26.91
CA ALA A 536 -3.15 37.77 26.75
C ALA A 536 -3.93 37.69 28.06
N VAL A 537 -3.70 36.63 28.87
CA VAL A 537 -4.28 36.50 30.21
C VAL A 537 -3.78 37.61 31.13
N ALA A 538 -2.47 37.87 31.17
CA ALA A 538 -1.91 38.96 31.99
C ALA A 538 -2.46 40.35 31.60
N LEU A 539 -2.66 40.61 30.30
CA LEU A 539 -3.28 41.85 29.80
C LEU A 539 -4.77 41.92 30.16
N LYS A 540 -5.48 40.79 30.11
CA LYS A 540 -6.89 40.71 30.51
C LYS A 540 -7.05 40.93 32.01
N ASP A 541 -6.19 40.36 32.84
CA ASP A 541 -6.19 40.55 34.29
C ASP A 541 -5.85 42.01 34.66
N ALA A 542 -4.90 42.64 33.94
CA ALA A 542 -4.61 44.06 34.10
C ALA A 542 -5.80 44.95 33.72
N ALA A 543 -6.46 44.67 32.59
CA ALA A 543 -7.64 45.42 32.14
C ALA A 543 -8.85 45.24 33.07
N LEU A 544 -9.05 44.04 33.63
CA LEU A 544 -10.10 43.79 34.62
C LEU A 544 -9.79 44.51 35.93
N SER A 545 -8.54 44.53 36.38
CA SER A 545 -8.13 45.29 37.57
C SER A 545 -8.32 46.80 37.39
N GLU A 546 -8.06 47.35 36.21
CA GLU A 546 -8.34 48.76 35.90
C GLU A 546 -9.83 49.06 35.79
N SER A 547 -10.63 48.14 35.23
CA SER A 547 -12.09 48.28 35.18
C SER A 547 -12.75 48.23 36.56
N GLU A 548 -12.26 47.34 37.44
CA GLU A 548 -12.71 47.28 38.84
C GLU A 548 -12.29 48.54 39.62
N LYS A 549 -11.11 49.08 39.35
CA LYS A 549 -10.65 50.35 39.93
C LYS A 549 -11.52 51.53 39.48
N GLY A 550 -11.97 51.54 38.22
CA GLY A 550 -12.93 52.51 37.71
C GLY A 550 -14.28 52.43 38.41
N LYS A 551 -14.85 51.21 38.55
CA LYS A 551 -16.11 51.01 39.28
C LYS A 551 -16.02 51.44 40.75
N LEU A 552 -14.90 51.13 41.43
CA LEU A 552 -14.67 51.56 42.81
C LEU A 552 -14.53 53.09 42.92
N GLN A 553 -13.93 53.76 41.93
CA GLN A 553 -13.87 55.22 41.89
C GLN A 553 -15.25 55.85 41.66
N ASP A 554 -16.09 55.27 40.82
CA ASP A 554 -17.46 55.75 40.61
C ASP A 554 -18.34 55.53 41.84
N GLU A 555 -18.19 54.39 42.53
CA GLU A 555 -18.84 54.14 43.82
C GLU A 555 -18.35 55.10 44.92
N LEU A 556 -17.05 55.42 44.96
CA LEU A 556 -16.49 56.42 45.86
C LEU A 556 -17.07 57.81 45.57
N LYS A 557 -17.11 58.25 44.32
CA LYS A 557 -17.73 59.53 43.94
C LYS A 557 -19.21 59.58 44.30
N LYS A 558 -19.94 58.46 44.11
CA LYS A 558 -21.35 58.35 44.52
C LYS A 558 -21.49 58.47 46.04
N LYS A 559 -20.68 57.74 46.81
CA LYS A 559 -20.64 57.81 48.28
C LYS A 559 -20.25 59.21 48.79
N GLU A 560 -19.32 59.88 48.12
CA GLU A 560 -18.93 61.26 48.45
C GLU A 560 -20.07 62.24 48.18
N SER A 561 -20.83 62.06 47.09
CA SER A 561 -22.04 62.85 46.82
C SER A 561 -23.14 62.60 47.85
N GLU A 562 -23.37 61.33 48.25
CA GLU A 562 -24.31 60.95 49.31
C GLU A 562 -23.87 61.53 50.68
N LEU A 563 -22.57 61.55 50.97
CA LEU A 563 -22.02 62.17 52.19
C LEU A 563 -22.16 63.70 52.17
N ALA A 564 -21.97 64.35 51.02
CA ALA A 564 -22.19 65.79 50.88
C ALA A 564 -23.68 66.15 51.04
N GLU A 565 -24.59 65.33 50.52
CA GLU A 565 -26.03 65.50 50.67
C GLU A 565 -26.46 65.24 52.12
N MET A 566 -25.91 64.21 52.77
CA MET A 566 -26.10 63.94 54.20
C MET A 566 -25.51 65.05 55.08
N ALA A 567 -24.40 65.68 54.69
CA ALA A 567 -23.82 66.81 55.42
C ALA A 567 -24.72 68.04 55.33
N LYS A 568 -25.30 68.34 54.17
CA LYS A 568 -26.31 69.40 54.01
C LYS A 568 -27.57 69.11 54.82
N SER A 569 -28.06 67.86 54.76
CA SER A 569 -29.20 67.42 55.57
C SER A 569 -28.91 67.53 57.07
N LYS A 570 -27.70 67.21 57.51
CA LYS A 570 -27.25 67.37 58.90
C LYS A 570 -27.21 68.85 59.30
N GLU A 571 -26.71 69.74 58.45
CA GLU A 571 -26.70 71.18 58.72
C GLU A 571 -28.13 71.74 58.82
N GLU A 572 -29.05 71.24 58.00
CA GLU A 572 -30.46 71.61 58.03
C GLU A 572 -31.19 71.05 59.27
N LEU A 573 -30.88 69.82 59.66
CA LEU A 573 -31.33 69.23 60.91
C LEU A 573 -30.75 69.97 62.12
N GLU A 574 -29.48 70.42 62.09
CA GLU A 574 -28.89 71.24 63.15
C GLU A 574 -29.54 72.62 63.25
N LYS A 575 -29.95 73.22 62.12
CA LYS A 575 -30.78 74.45 62.12
C LYS A 575 -32.14 74.18 62.76
N GLN A 576 -32.81 73.09 62.40
CA GLN A 576 -34.07 72.69 63.02
C GLN A 576 -33.91 72.38 64.51
N LEU A 577 -32.80 71.75 64.92
CA LEU A 577 -32.49 71.44 66.32
C LEU A 577 -32.24 72.72 67.11
N ASN A 578 -31.54 73.71 66.55
CA ASN A 578 -31.35 75.02 67.15
C ASN A 578 -32.67 75.81 67.25
N GLU A 579 -33.55 75.71 66.26
CA GLU A 579 -34.91 76.27 66.36
C GLU A 579 -35.75 75.55 67.40
N MET A 580 -35.72 74.23 67.45
CA MET A 580 -36.38 73.44 68.48
C MET A 580 -35.82 73.76 69.86
N GLN A 581 -34.51 73.92 70.04
CA GLN A 581 -33.90 74.34 71.30
C GLN A 581 -34.33 75.75 71.69
N LYS A 582 -34.44 76.69 70.75
CA LYS A 582 -35.05 78.00 71.01
C LYS A 582 -36.52 77.88 71.42
N THR A 583 -37.26 76.92 70.86
CA THR A 583 -38.66 76.66 71.18
C THR A 583 -38.81 75.99 72.55
N ILE A 584 -37.95 75.03 72.88
CA ILE A 584 -37.84 74.39 74.18
C ILE A 584 -37.44 75.43 75.22
N LYS A 585 -36.49 76.33 74.93
CA LYS A 585 -36.13 77.42 75.84
C LYS A 585 -37.31 78.37 76.07
N LYS A 586 -38.07 78.72 75.02
CA LYS A 586 -39.34 79.46 75.17
C LYS A 586 -40.42 78.69 75.94
N MET A 587 -40.45 77.36 75.84
CA MET A 587 -41.36 76.52 76.63
C MET A 587 -40.88 76.37 78.07
N GLN A 588 -39.58 76.27 78.33
CA GLN A 588 -38.97 76.27 79.66
C GLN A 588 -39.19 77.62 80.34
N ASP A 589 -38.99 78.74 79.63
CA ASP A 589 -39.33 80.08 80.13
C ASP A 589 -40.85 80.24 80.40
N ARG A 590 -41.70 79.44 79.74
CA ARG A 590 -43.15 79.33 80.03
C ARG A 590 -43.47 78.37 81.17
N ILE A 591 -42.68 77.32 81.37
CA ILE A 591 -42.83 76.33 82.44
C ILE A 591 -42.31 76.88 83.77
N ASP A 592 -41.22 77.63 83.77
CA ASP A 592 -40.65 78.31 84.94
C ASP A 592 -41.54 79.46 85.45
N ASN A 593 -42.52 79.91 84.65
CA ASN A 593 -43.53 80.91 85.00
C ASN A 593 -44.94 80.35 85.22
N MET A 594 -45.11 79.02 85.39
CA MET A 594 -46.40 78.41 85.74
C MET A 594 -46.30 77.58 87.04
N PRO A 595 -47.17 77.82 88.03
CA PRO A 595 -47.12 77.10 89.30
C PRO A 595 -47.75 75.70 89.20
N VAL A 596 -46.88 74.70 89.32
CA VAL A 596 -47.03 73.34 89.89
C VAL A 596 -48.45 72.77 90.02
N GLY A 597 -48.70 71.66 89.30
CA GLY A 597 -49.79 70.72 89.57
C GLY A 597 -49.54 69.39 88.87
N GLY A 598 -49.25 68.34 89.65
CA GLY A 598 -48.85 67.02 89.16
C GLY A 598 -49.98 66.17 88.58
N GLY A 599 -49.61 65.00 88.04
CA GLY A 599 -50.56 63.97 87.61
C GLY A 599 -49.85 62.78 86.98
N ALA A 600 -49.63 61.74 87.79
CA ALA A 600 -49.35 60.39 87.31
C ALA A 600 -50.60 59.80 86.65
N VAL A 601 -50.46 59.13 85.51
CA VAL A 601 -51.56 58.39 84.86
C VAL A 601 -51.17 56.92 84.74
N ALA A 602 -52.07 56.10 85.30
CA ALA A 602 -52.00 54.67 85.45
C ALA A 602 -52.10 53.91 84.11
N ILE A 603 -51.34 52.82 83.99
CA ILE A 603 -51.50 51.81 82.95
C ILE A 603 -52.40 50.73 83.55
N ALA A 604 -53.68 50.74 83.16
CA ALA A 604 -54.66 49.73 83.51
C ALA A 604 -54.87 48.82 82.30
N ASP A 605 -54.02 47.81 82.15
CA ASP A 605 -54.34 46.60 81.40
C ASP A 605 -53.56 45.44 82.06
N GLY A 606 -54.26 44.36 82.42
CA GLY A 606 -53.76 43.33 83.34
C GLY A 606 -52.43 42.70 82.91
N MET A 607 -51.59 42.33 83.88
CA MET A 607 -50.32 41.64 83.60
C MET A 607 -50.58 40.31 82.89
N LYS A 608 -50.19 40.24 81.62
CA LYS A 608 -50.20 39.01 80.82
C LYS A 608 -48.83 38.35 80.90
N GLU A 609 -48.82 37.03 81.05
CA GLU A 609 -47.61 36.23 80.92
C GLU A 609 -47.47 35.77 79.47
N TYR A 610 -46.27 35.90 78.90
CA TYR A 610 -45.97 35.47 77.54
C TYR A 610 -45.01 34.28 77.54
N SER A 611 -45.26 33.30 76.66
CA SER A 611 -44.39 32.15 76.43
C SER A 611 -44.06 32.05 74.95
N VAL A 612 -42.77 32.06 74.61
CA VAL A 612 -42.29 31.92 73.24
C VAL A 612 -41.81 30.49 73.01
N VAL A 613 -42.26 29.87 71.93
CA VAL A 613 -41.84 28.54 71.50
C VAL A 613 -41.33 28.62 70.07
N VAL A 614 -40.15 28.06 69.81
CA VAL A 614 -39.54 28.03 68.48
C VAL A 614 -39.65 26.61 67.91
N VAL A 615 -40.17 26.50 66.69
CA VAL A 615 -40.33 25.24 65.97
C VAL A 615 -39.40 25.27 64.75
N PRO A 616 -38.34 24.44 64.70
CA PRO A 616 -37.50 24.36 63.52
C PRO A 616 -38.29 23.78 62.34
N HIS A 617 -37.96 24.22 61.12
CA HIS A 617 -38.46 23.57 59.92
C HIS A 617 -37.90 22.14 59.81
N LEU A 618 -38.55 21.31 59.01
CA LEU A 618 -38.02 20.01 58.63
C LEU A 618 -36.74 20.19 57.77
N PRO A 619 -35.84 19.20 57.68
CA PRO A 619 -34.63 19.29 56.86
C PRO A 619 -34.87 19.57 55.37
N ASN A 620 -36.10 19.35 54.87
CA ASN A 620 -36.52 19.69 53.51
C ASN A 620 -36.94 21.18 53.34
N GLY A 621 -36.89 21.98 54.42
CA GLY A 621 -37.31 23.38 54.43
C GLY A 621 -38.82 23.60 54.55
N GLU A 622 -39.62 22.56 54.81
CA GLU A 622 -41.05 22.68 55.05
C GLU A 622 -41.34 22.95 56.54
N VAL A 623 -42.42 23.70 56.80
CA VAL A 623 -42.90 23.98 58.16
C VAL A 623 -43.30 22.67 58.83
N ASN A 624 -42.77 22.39 60.02
CA ASN A 624 -43.11 21.20 60.80
C ASN A 624 -44.52 21.33 61.42
N SER A 625 -45.54 21.09 60.60
CA SER A 625 -46.96 21.25 60.94
C SER A 625 -47.42 20.31 62.07
N GLU A 626 -46.87 19.10 62.14
CA GLU A 626 -47.16 18.15 63.22
C GLU A 626 -46.71 18.68 64.57
N ARG A 627 -45.48 19.22 64.64
CA ARG A 627 -44.94 19.77 65.88
C ARG A 627 -45.68 21.04 66.32
N ILE A 628 -46.09 21.88 65.36
CA ILE A 628 -46.94 23.05 65.64
C ILE A 628 -48.27 22.61 66.26
N ALA A 629 -48.93 21.60 65.68
CA ALA A 629 -50.20 21.08 66.20
C ALA A 629 -50.06 20.51 67.62
N GLU A 630 -48.98 19.78 67.90
CA GLU A 630 -48.67 19.25 69.24
C GLU A 630 -48.46 20.37 70.27
N ILE A 631 -47.71 21.42 69.91
CA ILE A 631 -47.44 22.58 70.78
C ILE A 631 -48.74 23.36 71.04
N LEU A 632 -49.56 23.58 70.01
CA LEU A 632 -50.87 24.24 70.17
C LEU A 632 -51.77 23.46 71.12
N ALA A 633 -51.86 22.13 70.96
CA ALA A 633 -52.67 21.28 71.84
C ALA A 633 -52.16 21.32 73.29
N THR A 634 -50.83 21.23 73.49
CA THR A 634 -50.21 21.25 74.80
C THR A 634 -50.36 22.60 75.50
N LYS A 635 -50.16 23.70 74.77
CA LYS A 635 -50.29 25.06 75.31
C LYS A 635 -51.74 25.41 75.60
N ALA A 636 -52.67 25.05 74.72
CA ALA A 636 -54.10 25.23 74.95
C ALA A 636 -54.58 24.45 76.19
N ALA A 637 -54.10 23.22 76.41
CA ALA A 637 -54.41 22.46 77.62
C ALA A 637 -53.92 23.14 78.91
N GLY A 638 -52.86 23.95 78.83
CA GLY A 638 -52.32 24.75 79.94
C GLY A 638 -52.92 26.17 80.05
N GLY A 639 -54.03 26.46 79.37
CA GLY A 639 -54.69 27.78 79.42
C GLY A 639 -53.99 28.88 78.62
N TRP A 640 -52.98 28.54 77.82
CA TRP A 640 -52.28 29.51 76.97
C TRP A 640 -53.05 29.75 75.67
N ARG A 641 -53.18 31.02 75.30
CA ARG A 641 -53.74 31.44 74.01
C ARG A 641 -52.61 31.83 73.07
N LEU A 642 -52.63 31.34 71.83
CA LEU A 642 -51.68 31.83 70.82
C LEU A 642 -51.95 33.31 70.55
N HIS A 643 -50.96 34.17 70.80
CA HIS A 643 -51.01 35.61 70.52
C HIS A 643 -50.56 35.89 69.08
N SER A 644 -49.40 35.39 68.68
CA SER A 644 -48.86 35.57 67.33
C SER A 644 -47.98 34.41 66.89
N MET A 645 -47.87 34.21 65.57
CA MET A 645 -46.99 33.23 64.95
C MET A 645 -46.24 33.92 63.82
N VAL A 646 -44.91 33.81 63.83
CA VAL A 646 -44.01 34.46 62.87
C VAL A 646 -43.19 33.38 62.16
N ASN A 647 -43.20 33.38 60.83
CA ASN A 647 -42.32 32.53 60.05
C ASN A 647 -40.99 33.26 59.78
N ASP A 648 -39.89 32.79 60.36
CA ASP A 648 -38.54 33.35 60.23
C ASP A 648 -37.79 32.55 59.14
N GLU A 649 -37.99 32.92 57.87
CA GLU A 649 -37.34 32.34 56.68
C GLU A 649 -35.95 32.99 56.42
N GLY A 650 -35.13 33.03 57.46
CA GLY A 650 -33.85 33.73 57.45
C GLY A 650 -32.79 33.15 56.48
N GLY A 651 -32.99 31.94 55.95
CA GLY A 651 -32.01 31.24 55.11
C GLY A 651 -32.14 31.43 53.60
N LYS A 652 -33.32 31.83 53.08
CA LYS A 652 -33.59 31.77 51.62
C LYS A 652 -33.30 33.03 50.81
N LEU A 653 -33.12 34.19 51.44
CA LEU A 653 -32.94 35.46 50.70
C LEU A 653 -31.58 35.62 49.99
N GLN A 654 -30.61 34.70 50.19
CA GLN A 654 -29.32 34.73 49.46
C GLN A 654 -29.27 33.82 48.22
N ALA A 655 -30.28 32.99 47.95
CA ALA A 655 -30.22 32.01 46.86
C ALA A 655 -31.00 32.39 45.58
N THR A 656 -31.64 33.56 45.52
CA THR A 656 -32.55 33.93 44.41
C THR A 656 -32.13 35.16 43.60
N MET A 657 -30.88 35.63 43.73
CA MET A 657 -30.27 36.51 42.73
C MET A 657 -29.16 35.74 42.02
N GLY A 658 -29.29 35.68 40.69
CA GLY A 658 -28.64 34.68 39.85
C GLY A 658 -27.14 34.82 39.64
N GLY A 659 -26.57 33.78 39.05
CA GLY A 659 -25.40 33.90 38.17
C GLY A 659 -24.15 33.16 38.63
N GLU A 660 -23.99 31.95 38.09
CA GLU A 660 -22.72 31.31 37.70
C GLU A 660 -21.55 31.26 38.71
N SER A 661 -21.31 30.04 39.20
CA SER A 661 -19.98 29.44 39.39
C SER A 661 -18.91 30.31 40.10
N MET A 662 -19.05 30.50 41.42
CA MET A 662 -17.91 30.76 42.28
C MET A 662 -17.95 29.88 43.52
N SER A 663 -17.06 28.89 43.53
CA SER A 663 -16.74 28.05 44.69
C SER A 663 -15.97 28.87 45.72
N LEU A 664 -16.67 29.45 46.69
CA LEU A 664 -16.06 30.02 47.90
C LEU A 664 -16.30 29.10 49.10
N SER A 665 -15.51 28.04 49.13
CA SER A 665 -15.18 27.32 50.34
C SER A 665 -14.24 28.17 51.21
N GLN A 666 -14.78 28.93 52.16
CA GLN A 666 -14.14 29.33 53.43
C GLN A 666 -14.84 30.56 54.03
N SER A 667 -15.74 30.34 54.96
CA SER A 667 -15.74 30.98 56.30
C SER A 667 -17.06 30.66 57.01
N SER A 668 -16.92 30.32 58.28
CA SER A 668 -17.96 29.86 59.21
C SER A 668 -19.02 30.92 59.50
N VAL A 669 -19.92 31.18 58.55
CA VAL A 669 -21.16 31.91 58.80
C VAL A 669 -22.22 30.88 59.15
N SER A 670 -22.69 30.89 60.39
CA SER A 670 -23.80 30.04 60.85
C SER A 670 -25.03 30.33 60.00
N ILE A 671 -25.34 29.45 59.06
CA ILE A 671 -26.56 29.50 58.24
C ILE A 671 -27.73 29.53 59.22
N LYS A 672 -28.50 30.62 59.23
CA LYS A 672 -29.70 30.73 60.08
C LYS A 672 -30.71 29.70 59.60
N GLU A 673 -31.02 28.73 60.44
CA GLU A 673 -32.03 27.71 60.17
C GLU A 673 -33.43 28.36 60.12
N ASP A 674 -34.21 28.03 59.09
CA ASP A 674 -35.59 28.47 58.98
C ASP A 674 -36.41 27.93 60.17
N ARG A 675 -37.22 28.77 60.80
CA ARG A 675 -37.97 28.41 62.01
C ARG A 675 -39.29 29.18 62.13
N VAL A 676 -40.27 28.57 62.77
CA VAL A 676 -41.53 29.22 63.14
C VAL A 676 -41.46 29.61 64.62
N ILE A 677 -41.68 30.88 64.93
CA ILE A 677 -41.73 31.39 66.29
C ILE A 677 -43.19 31.59 66.68
N MET A 678 -43.63 30.92 67.73
CA MET A 678 -45.00 30.99 68.26
C MET A 678 -44.97 31.69 69.61
N ILE A 679 -45.73 32.77 69.75
CA ILE A 679 -45.86 33.55 70.98
C ILE A 679 -47.24 33.28 71.56
N PHE A 680 -47.28 32.79 72.79
CA PHE A 680 -48.49 32.53 73.55
C PHE A 680 -48.63 33.55 74.67
N GLU A 681 -49.86 33.94 74.99
CA GLU A 681 -50.22 34.75 76.14
C GLU A 681 -51.18 33.99 77.06
N ARG A 682 -51.07 34.21 78.36
CA ARG A 682 -52.11 33.86 79.34
C ARG A 682 -52.29 35.01 80.32
N ASN A 683 -53.50 35.16 80.85
CA ASN A 683 -53.71 36.08 81.96
C ASN A 683 -53.06 35.44 83.20
N VAL A 684 -52.28 36.21 83.96
CA VAL A 684 -51.78 35.75 85.25
C VAL A 684 -52.99 35.67 86.18
N GLU A 685 -53.39 34.47 86.56
CA GLU A 685 -54.32 34.32 87.68
C GLU A 685 -53.55 34.75 88.93
N GLU A 686 -54.00 35.84 89.57
CA GLU A 686 -53.53 36.22 90.89
C GLU A 686 -53.89 35.08 91.86
N GLU A 687 -52.90 34.29 92.27
CA GLU A 687 -53.02 33.44 93.47
C GLU A 687 -53.05 34.30 94.75
#